data_AF-A0A183TYT3-F1
#
_entry.id   AF-A0A183TYT3-F1
#
_cell.length_a   1.000
_cell.length_b   1.000
_cell.length_c   1.000
_cell.angle_alpha   90.00
_cell.angle_beta   90.00
_cell.angle_gamma   90.00
#
_symmetry.space_group_name_H-M   'P 1'
#
loop_
_entity.id
_entity.type
_entity.pdbx_description
1 polymer ?
#
loop_
_entity_poly.entity_id
_entity_poly.type
_entity_poly.pdbx_seq_one_letter_code
_entity_poly.pdbx_strand_id
1 'polypeptide(L)'
;METQNVTLAVWPSRRLIHFMTVAVPNSCAILLQDEILKAAIMKYGKNQWSRIASLLHRKSAKQCKARWYEWLDPGIKKTEWSHEEDEKLLHLAKLMPTQWRTIAPIVGRTAAQCLERYEHLLDEAQRKSEMVDQNEDLSEARKLKPGEIDPTPETKPARPDPIDMDEDELEMLSEARARLANTQGKKAKRKAREKQLSEARRLASLQKRRELRAAGIAWGSYKFQRRNVTHIDYSAEIPFEKPVPAGFYDPSEDKYEKDTSFKKQARSEIEGPRRDDIENEERKKDREKLKKRKMDENPESIFAQKVEKKRSKLILPSPQISDAEMEQIVKIGNASDTIREISDSNPTSTLLHDYQVSARDTSRISQRTPSVHVDALQKEAENLLALHNVSTPLKGGVNTPLHDLNLQSALPQARVAGTPNTLLSIVTATPKSSFEGTPRAVEPGTPATPFRDQLSINTVQSGYDSRNKLRKALSQLPQPKNDYEIVVPEEEQERHREQHEWVEDASDVEARMAREKEVEKVRLLAKESRVVQRSLPKPSQINELSFKPAPNRNDITRADDLIKMEMLVVLKHDVEGEPIEDIPEEDIQRAEQLIEAELHSEEKCDLNANMWNVIEQCSSELVLTQGSKFTRLGVLSKKDQVEALSAKFQVKHYRSSVNHPSNASFNHPNRSRRFPK
;
A
#
# COMPACT_ATOMS: atom_id res chain seq x y z
N MET A 1 1.84 -38.13 60.30
CA MET A 1 1.45 -36.88 60.97
C MET A 1 1.17 -35.86 59.90
N GLU A 2 -0.10 -35.44 59.84
CA GLU A 2 -0.70 -34.59 58.84
C GLU A 2 -0.11 -33.17 58.89
N THR A 3 0.18 -32.59 57.73
CA THR A 3 -0.04 -31.15 57.54
C THR A 3 -0.70 -30.94 56.18
N GLN A 4 -1.84 -30.27 56.25
CA GLN A 4 -2.91 -30.26 55.28
C GLN A 4 -2.73 -29.15 54.24
N ASN A 5 -3.36 -29.40 53.08
CA ASN A 5 -3.64 -28.46 52.01
C ASN A 5 -4.19 -27.11 52.50
N VAL A 6 -3.75 -26.01 51.88
CA VAL A 6 -4.59 -24.81 51.75
C VAL A 6 -4.66 -24.38 50.29
N THR A 7 -5.69 -24.91 49.65
CA THR A 7 -6.40 -24.35 48.50
C THR A 7 -6.96 -22.96 48.84
N LEU A 8 -6.68 -21.94 48.03
CA LEU A 8 -7.43 -20.68 48.03
C LEU A 8 -8.25 -20.62 46.73
N ALA A 9 -9.48 -21.12 46.83
CA ALA A 9 -10.54 -20.88 45.86
C ALA A 9 -11.35 -19.64 46.30
N VAL A 10 -11.41 -18.68 45.38
CA VAL A 10 -12.48 -17.73 45.01
C VAL A 10 -13.76 -17.76 45.88
N TRP A 11 -14.28 -16.57 46.26
CA TRP A 11 -15.59 -15.97 45.89
C TRP A 11 -15.91 -14.74 46.79
N PRO A 12 -16.84 -13.86 46.37
CA PRO A 12 -16.64 -12.42 46.29
C PRO A 12 -17.36 -11.68 47.43
N SER A 13 -16.88 -10.48 47.77
CA SER A 13 -17.67 -9.56 48.57
C SER A 13 -17.52 -8.14 48.08
N ARG A 14 -18.61 -7.66 47.48
CA ARG A 14 -18.95 -6.25 47.36
C ARG A 14 -18.80 -5.60 48.74
N ARG A 15 -17.77 -4.77 48.94
CA ARG A 15 -17.79 -3.73 49.97
C ARG A 15 -17.14 -2.47 49.41
N LEU A 16 -18.01 -1.47 49.32
CA LEU A 16 -17.74 -0.04 49.46
C LEU A 16 -16.27 0.36 49.30
N ILE A 17 -15.89 0.75 48.08
CA ILE A 17 -14.92 1.84 47.99
C ILE A 17 -15.72 3.08 48.36
N HIS A 18 -15.52 3.50 49.62
CA HIS A 18 -16.00 4.76 50.15
C HIS A 18 -15.72 5.86 49.13
N PHE A 19 -16.79 6.58 48.79
CA PHE A 19 -16.75 7.93 48.24
C PHE A 19 -15.98 8.83 49.22
N MET A 20 -14.65 8.79 49.16
CA MET A 20 -13.81 9.89 49.63
C MET A 20 -13.34 10.60 48.38
N THR A 21 -14.26 11.36 47.79
CA THR A 21 -13.93 12.51 46.94
C THR A 21 -13.22 13.53 47.82
N VAL A 22 -11.94 13.30 48.09
CA VAL A 22 -11.05 14.38 48.51
C VAL A 22 -11.00 15.31 47.31
N ALA A 23 -11.63 16.47 47.44
CA ALA A 23 -11.50 17.55 46.49
C ALA A 23 -10.05 18.05 46.52
N VAL A 24 -9.19 17.36 45.77
CA VAL A 24 -7.83 17.82 45.51
C VAL A 24 -7.96 19.11 44.69
N PRO A 25 -7.29 20.21 45.08
CA PRO A 25 -7.43 21.49 44.42
C PRO A 25 -7.16 21.34 42.92
N ASN A 26 -8.17 21.69 42.12
CA ASN A 26 -8.13 21.73 40.67
C ASN A 26 -7.22 22.89 40.23
N SER A 27 -5.91 22.74 40.39
CA SER A 27 -4.94 23.77 40.05
C SER A 27 -4.55 23.72 38.57
N CYS A 28 -4.06 24.87 38.09
CA CYS A 28 -3.64 25.22 36.72
C CYS A 28 -3.13 24.07 35.85
N ALA A 29 -3.34 24.19 34.55
CA ALA A 29 -2.66 23.36 33.57
C ALA A 29 -1.14 23.66 33.55
N ILE A 30 -0.34 22.60 33.58
CA ILE A 30 1.11 22.62 33.42
C ILE A 30 1.41 22.19 31.96
N LEU A 31 2.45 22.73 31.33
CA LEU A 31 2.75 22.43 29.91
C LEU A 31 2.86 20.92 29.67
N LEU A 32 3.49 20.21 30.59
CA LEU A 32 3.59 18.75 30.56
C LEU A 32 2.24 18.04 30.36
N GLN A 33 1.23 18.46 31.12
CA GLN A 33 -0.10 17.85 31.07
C GLN A 33 -0.78 18.13 29.73
N ASP A 34 -0.61 19.33 29.19
CA ASP A 34 -1.12 19.70 27.87
C ASP A 34 -0.45 18.88 26.75
N GLU A 35 0.87 18.63 26.83
CA GLU A 35 1.58 17.78 25.86
C GLU A 35 1.15 16.30 25.94
N ILE A 36 0.96 15.77 27.15
CA ILE A 36 0.40 14.42 27.34
C ILE A 36 -1.02 14.35 26.77
N LEU A 37 -1.83 15.39 26.96
CA LEU A 37 -3.19 15.48 26.43
C LEU A 37 -3.20 15.48 24.89
N LYS A 38 -2.32 16.27 24.24
CA LYS A 38 -2.15 16.26 22.79
C LYS A 38 -1.77 14.86 22.28
N ALA A 39 -0.75 14.24 22.86
CA ALA A 39 -0.29 12.91 22.46
C ALA A 39 -1.37 11.83 22.67
N ALA A 40 -2.14 11.92 23.76
CA ALA A 40 -3.25 11.02 24.04
C ALA A 40 -4.39 11.19 23.03
N ILE A 41 -4.69 12.42 22.59
CA ILE A 41 -5.70 12.69 21.57
C ILE A 41 -5.25 12.20 20.20
N MET A 42 -3.96 12.34 19.86
CA MET A 42 -3.40 11.76 18.63
C MET A 42 -3.58 10.23 18.58
N LYS A 43 -3.49 9.53 19.73
CA LYS A 43 -3.66 8.07 19.80
C LYS A 43 -5.13 7.61 19.92
N TYR A 44 -5.94 8.25 20.76
CA TYR A 44 -7.28 7.78 21.14
C TYR A 44 -8.43 8.55 20.46
N GLY A 45 -8.14 9.71 19.87
CA GLY A 45 -9.11 10.60 19.24
C GLY A 45 -9.98 11.38 20.23
N LYS A 46 -10.83 12.28 19.70
CA LYS A 46 -11.66 13.24 20.45
C LYS A 46 -12.93 12.68 21.11
N ASN A 47 -13.15 11.37 21.06
CA ASN A 47 -14.38 10.74 21.58
C ASN A 47 -14.15 9.94 22.88
N GLN A 48 -12.89 9.63 23.23
CA GLN A 48 -12.54 8.74 24.34
C GLN A 48 -11.95 9.50 25.55
N TRP A 49 -12.64 10.55 26.01
CA TRP A 49 -12.15 11.43 27.09
C TRP A 49 -11.87 10.72 28.41
N SER A 50 -12.66 9.69 28.76
CA SER A 50 -12.41 8.89 29.98
C SER A 50 -11.08 8.13 29.91
N ARG A 51 -10.72 7.63 28.72
CA ARG A 51 -9.43 6.95 28.51
C ARG A 51 -8.26 7.92 28.55
N ILE A 52 -8.46 9.12 27.99
CA ILE A 52 -7.46 10.20 28.01
C ILE A 52 -7.22 10.68 29.45
N ALA A 53 -8.28 10.96 30.21
CA ALA A 53 -8.15 11.37 31.61
C ALA A 53 -7.48 10.32 32.48
N SER A 54 -7.61 9.03 32.16
CA SER A 54 -6.89 7.97 32.88
C SER A 54 -5.36 8.02 32.72
N LEU A 55 -4.81 8.82 31.79
CA LEU A 55 -3.38 9.08 31.66
C LEU A 55 -2.92 10.32 32.46
N LEU A 56 -3.83 11.25 32.78
CA LEU A 56 -3.50 12.47 33.51
C LEU A 56 -4.05 12.36 34.93
N HIS A 57 -3.17 12.18 35.92
CA HIS A 57 -3.61 12.18 37.31
C HIS A 57 -4.14 13.57 37.70
N ARG A 58 -5.13 13.61 38.60
CA ARG A 58 -5.78 14.84 39.09
C ARG A 58 -6.56 15.66 38.04
N LYS A 59 -6.74 15.14 36.81
CA LYS A 59 -7.62 15.75 35.78
C LYS A 59 -8.79 14.83 35.43
N SER A 60 -9.99 15.39 35.40
CA SER A 60 -11.21 14.70 35.02
C SER A 60 -11.41 14.70 33.51
N ALA A 61 -12.17 13.73 32.99
CA ALA A 61 -12.55 13.66 31.57
C ALA A 61 -13.25 14.93 31.07
N LYS A 62 -14.03 15.60 31.94
CA LYS A 62 -14.68 16.87 31.61
C LYS A 62 -13.66 18.01 31.46
N GLN A 63 -12.66 18.05 32.33
CA GLN A 63 -11.56 19.02 32.31
C GLN A 63 -10.70 18.83 31.06
N CYS A 64 -10.27 17.61 30.75
CA CYS A 64 -9.51 17.32 29.52
C CYS A 64 -10.28 17.71 28.26
N LYS A 65 -11.61 17.48 28.24
CA LYS A 65 -12.47 17.88 27.12
C LYS A 65 -12.56 19.40 27.01
N ALA A 66 -12.81 20.09 28.11
CA ALA A 66 -12.90 21.55 28.13
C ALA A 66 -11.57 22.18 27.70
N ARG A 67 -10.45 21.73 28.27
CA ARG A 67 -9.09 22.17 27.91
C ARG A 67 -8.80 22.03 26.42
N TRP A 68 -9.24 20.92 25.82
CA TRP A 68 -9.07 20.73 24.39
C TRP A 68 -9.83 21.76 23.56
N TYR A 69 -11.15 21.88 23.76
CA TYR A 69 -11.99 22.76 22.95
C TYR A 69 -11.83 24.26 23.25
N GLU A 70 -11.31 24.61 24.43
CA GLU A 70 -11.13 26.01 24.83
C GLU A 70 -9.68 26.52 24.60
N TRP A 71 -8.67 25.63 24.56
CA TRP A 71 -7.27 26.04 24.41
C TRP A 71 -6.41 25.21 23.44
N LEU A 72 -6.51 23.88 23.40
CA LEU A 72 -5.52 23.06 22.66
C LEU A 72 -5.90 22.75 21.20
N ASP A 73 -7.17 22.89 20.83
CA ASP A 73 -7.62 22.63 19.46
C ASP A 73 -6.89 23.57 18.48
N PRO A 74 -6.18 23.05 17.46
CA PRO A 74 -5.49 23.88 16.47
C PRO A 74 -6.44 24.77 15.65
N GLY A 75 -7.74 24.49 15.66
CA GLY A 75 -8.75 25.38 15.06
C GLY A 75 -8.96 26.70 15.82
N ILE A 76 -8.43 26.83 17.04
CA ILE A 76 -8.56 28.05 17.85
C ILE A 76 -7.49 29.05 17.45
N LYS A 77 -7.92 30.22 16.97
CA LYS A 77 -7.01 31.34 16.72
C LYS A 77 -6.52 31.92 18.05
N LYS A 78 -5.20 31.94 18.25
CA LYS A 78 -4.51 32.58 19.39
C LYS A 78 -3.73 33.84 19.00
N THR A 79 -3.94 34.32 17.77
CA THR A 79 -3.38 35.57 17.27
C THR A 79 -4.09 36.76 17.90
N GLU A 80 -3.50 37.94 17.76
CA GLU A 80 -4.15 39.20 18.14
C GLU A 80 -5.49 39.39 17.42
N TRP A 81 -6.37 40.23 17.99
CA TRP A 81 -7.69 40.53 17.45
C TRP A 81 -7.57 41.52 16.29
N SER A 82 -8.23 41.23 15.18
CA SER A 82 -8.33 42.18 14.07
C SER A 82 -9.49 43.16 14.28
N HIS A 83 -9.40 44.35 13.69
CA HIS A 83 -10.45 45.36 13.76
C HIS A 83 -11.80 44.82 13.24
N GLU A 84 -11.78 44.05 12.15
CA GLU A 84 -12.97 43.41 11.57
C GLU A 84 -13.61 42.38 12.54
N GLU A 85 -12.78 41.64 13.29
CA GLU A 85 -13.25 40.69 14.32
C GLU A 85 -13.90 41.44 15.48
N ASP A 86 -13.33 42.57 15.91
CA ASP A 86 -13.87 43.40 17.00
C ASP A 86 -15.20 44.08 16.60
N GLU A 87 -15.31 44.64 15.40
CA GLU A 87 -16.57 45.22 14.90
C GLU A 87 -17.68 44.18 14.84
N LYS A 88 -17.37 42.98 14.32
CA LYS A 88 -18.30 41.86 14.26
C LYS A 88 -18.71 41.41 15.67
N LEU A 89 -17.77 41.34 16.61
CA LEU A 89 -18.02 40.98 17.99
C LEU A 89 -18.99 41.97 18.66
N LEU A 90 -18.72 43.27 18.54
CA LEU A 90 -19.56 44.35 19.08
C LEU A 90 -20.96 44.35 18.46
N HIS A 91 -21.06 44.17 17.13
CA HIS A 91 -22.34 44.09 16.44
C HIS A 91 -23.18 42.89 16.90
N LEU A 92 -22.57 41.71 17.00
CA LEU A 92 -23.26 40.49 17.43
C LEU A 92 -23.61 40.52 18.91
N ALA A 93 -22.77 41.09 19.77
CA ALA A 93 -23.06 41.27 21.20
C ALA A 93 -24.24 42.22 21.43
N LYS A 94 -24.39 43.24 20.57
CA LYS A 94 -25.55 44.15 20.57
C LYS A 94 -26.83 43.46 20.11
N LEU A 95 -26.75 42.58 19.11
CA LEU A 95 -27.90 41.87 18.54
C LEU A 95 -28.37 40.72 19.45
N MET A 96 -27.43 39.95 20.00
CA MET A 96 -27.66 38.81 20.89
C MET A 96 -26.95 39.01 22.23
N PRO A 97 -27.58 39.69 23.20
CA PRO A 97 -26.96 39.94 24.50
C PRO A 97 -26.56 38.65 25.23
N THR A 98 -25.34 38.61 25.76
CA THR A 98 -24.77 37.55 26.62
C THR A 98 -24.78 36.11 26.08
N GLN A 99 -25.03 35.92 24.77
CA GLN A 99 -25.05 34.61 24.11
C GLN A 99 -23.70 34.21 23.51
N TRP A 100 -22.64 34.19 24.32
CA TRP A 100 -21.26 33.99 23.84
C TRP A 100 -21.01 32.67 23.11
N ARG A 101 -21.70 31.59 23.48
CA ARG A 101 -21.57 30.29 22.78
C ARG A 101 -22.16 30.31 21.37
N THR A 102 -23.13 31.19 21.10
CA THR A 102 -23.72 31.38 19.77
C THR A 102 -22.89 32.34 18.94
N ILE A 103 -22.30 33.37 19.58
CA ILE A 103 -21.47 34.38 18.92
C ILE A 103 -20.10 33.81 18.51
N ALA A 104 -19.47 33.00 19.38
CA ALA A 104 -18.13 32.48 19.19
C ALA A 104 -17.90 31.76 17.84
N PRO A 105 -18.76 30.83 17.41
CA PRO A 105 -18.63 30.19 16.09
C PRO A 105 -18.71 31.15 14.90
N ILE A 106 -19.45 32.26 15.03
CA ILE A 106 -19.64 33.25 13.96
C ILE A 106 -18.40 34.16 13.83
N VAL A 107 -17.79 34.51 14.97
CA VAL A 107 -16.54 35.28 15.02
C VAL A 107 -15.32 34.40 14.70
N GLY A 108 -15.39 33.09 14.97
CA GLY A 108 -14.30 32.14 14.76
C GLY A 108 -13.27 32.11 15.89
N ARG A 109 -13.69 32.43 17.12
CA ARG A 109 -12.88 32.44 18.35
C ARG A 109 -13.61 31.64 19.44
N THR A 110 -12.98 31.37 20.58
CA THR A 110 -13.66 30.68 21.69
C THR A 110 -14.59 31.63 22.46
N ALA A 111 -15.61 31.08 23.12
CA ALA A 111 -16.58 31.89 23.87
C ALA A 111 -15.93 32.67 25.01
N ALA A 112 -14.93 32.09 25.65
CA ALA A 112 -14.15 32.78 26.70
C ALA A 112 -13.33 33.94 26.14
N GLN A 113 -12.64 33.74 25.01
CA GLN A 113 -11.89 34.81 24.33
C GLN A 113 -12.81 35.97 23.92
N CYS A 114 -13.98 35.67 23.35
CA CYS A 114 -14.95 36.69 22.95
C CYS A 114 -15.45 37.53 24.13
N LEU A 115 -15.75 36.88 25.27
CA LEU A 115 -16.19 37.58 26.48
C LEU A 115 -15.08 38.48 27.04
N GLU A 116 -13.87 37.95 27.20
CA GLU A 116 -12.72 38.71 27.72
C GLU A 116 -12.39 39.91 26.84
N ARG A 117 -12.41 39.74 25.51
CA ARG A 117 -12.20 40.84 24.56
C ARG A 117 -13.30 41.88 24.63
N TYR A 118 -14.57 41.46 24.72
CA TYR A 118 -15.69 42.39 24.82
C TYR A 118 -15.62 43.22 26.10
N GLU A 119 -15.32 42.61 27.24
CA GLU A 119 -15.13 43.32 28.51
C GLU A 119 -13.95 44.30 28.42
N HIS A 120 -12.84 43.88 27.80
CA HIS A 120 -11.69 44.76 27.56
C HIS A 120 -12.06 45.99 26.72
N LEU A 121 -12.84 45.82 25.64
CA LEU A 121 -13.29 46.92 24.78
C LEU A 121 -14.23 47.89 25.51
N LEU A 122 -15.09 47.38 26.39
CA LEU A 122 -15.92 48.22 27.25
C LEU A 122 -15.10 49.00 28.28
N ASP A 123 -14.14 48.34 28.94
CA ASP A 123 -13.25 48.98 29.91
C ASP A 123 -12.35 50.03 29.23
N GLU A 124 -11.93 49.81 27.99
CA GLU A 124 -11.18 50.80 27.19
C GLU A 124 -12.04 52.01 26.83
N ALA A 125 -13.31 51.80 26.45
CA ALA A 125 -14.25 52.87 26.16
C ALA A 125 -14.62 53.69 27.41
N GLN A 126 -14.81 53.02 28.56
CA GLN A 126 -15.06 53.67 29.85
C GLN A 126 -13.86 54.52 30.29
N ARG A 127 -12.65 53.96 30.25
CA ARG A 127 -11.41 54.69 30.57
C ARG A 127 -11.23 55.92 29.66
N LYS A 128 -11.52 55.79 28.37
CA LYS A 128 -11.45 56.92 27.43
C LYS A 128 -12.51 58.00 27.70
N SER A 129 -13.69 57.62 28.19
CA SER A 129 -14.77 58.55 28.54
C SER A 129 -14.51 59.32 29.83
N GLU A 130 -13.87 58.69 30.82
CA GLU A 130 -13.68 59.27 32.16
C GLU A 130 -12.34 60.03 32.32
N MET A 131 -11.47 60.05 31.30
CA MET A 131 -10.14 60.70 31.32
C MET A 131 -9.30 60.37 32.59
N VAL A 132 -9.44 59.15 33.11
CA VAL A 132 -8.70 58.70 34.30
C VAL A 132 -7.30 58.21 33.88
N ASP A 133 -6.29 58.65 34.64
CA ASP A 133 -4.86 58.41 34.40
C ASP A 133 -4.50 56.91 34.42
N GLN A 134 -3.43 56.51 33.72
CA GLN A 134 -3.06 55.11 33.41
C GLN A 134 -2.77 54.19 34.61
N ASN A 135 -2.87 54.69 35.85
CA ASN A 135 -2.33 54.05 37.05
C ASN A 135 -3.37 53.47 38.02
N GLU A 136 -4.68 53.63 37.79
CA GLU A 136 -5.72 52.94 38.57
C GLU A 136 -6.31 51.77 37.79
N ASP A 137 -5.84 50.56 38.09
CA ASP A 137 -6.35 49.32 37.55
C ASP A 137 -7.80 49.08 38.05
N LEU A 138 -8.80 49.66 37.37
CA LEU A 138 -10.23 49.32 37.57
C LEU A 138 -10.52 47.81 37.39
N SER A 139 -9.56 47.08 36.79
CA SER A 139 -9.55 45.62 36.66
C SER A 139 -9.31 44.89 37.98
N GLU A 140 -8.71 45.52 39.00
CA GLU A 140 -8.35 44.87 40.27
C GLU A 140 -9.56 44.54 41.14
N ALA A 141 -10.61 45.35 41.09
CA ALA A 141 -11.86 45.09 41.83
C ALA A 141 -12.63 43.85 41.33
N ARG A 142 -12.36 43.41 40.08
CA ARG A 142 -12.94 42.22 39.45
C ARG A 142 -12.05 40.97 39.53
N LYS A 143 -10.77 41.11 39.94
CA LYS A 143 -9.89 39.95 40.15
C LYS A 143 -10.37 39.17 41.38
N LEU A 144 -10.34 37.84 41.27
CA LEU A 144 -10.70 36.92 42.35
C LEU A 144 -9.95 37.29 43.64
N LYS A 145 -10.64 37.20 44.78
CA LYS A 145 -10.00 37.47 46.07
C LYS A 145 -8.87 36.46 46.29
N PRO A 146 -7.72 36.87 46.89
CA PRO A 146 -6.65 35.94 47.21
C PRO A 146 -7.17 34.72 48.00
N GLY A 147 -7.09 33.53 47.39
CA GLY A 147 -7.57 32.27 47.97
C GLY A 147 -8.79 31.63 47.28
N GLU A 148 -9.46 32.35 46.36
CA GLU A 148 -10.57 31.79 45.58
C GLU A 148 -10.08 30.97 44.38
N ILE A 149 -10.67 29.79 44.17
CA ILE A 149 -10.33 28.90 43.05
C ILE A 149 -10.99 29.44 41.78
N ASP A 150 -10.20 29.63 40.73
CA ASP A 150 -10.71 30.03 39.43
C ASP A 150 -11.76 29.04 38.90
N PRO A 151 -12.97 29.49 38.54
CA PRO A 151 -14.00 28.63 37.98
C PRO A 151 -13.66 28.10 36.57
N THR A 152 -12.78 28.78 35.82
CA THR A 152 -12.41 28.43 34.44
C THR A 152 -10.89 28.38 34.22
N PRO A 153 -10.15 27.48 34.90
CA PRO A 153 -8.69 27.39 34.74
C PRO A 153 -8.28 26.87 33.36
N GLU A 154 -9.20 26.25 32.62
CA GLU A 154 -8.93 25.60 31.32
C GLU A 154 -8.75 26.60 30.17
N THR A 155 -9.14 27.86 30.35
CA THR A 155 -8.99 28.92 29.33
C THR A 155 -7.64 29.64 29.43
N LYS A 156 -6.92 29.47 30.55
CA LYS A 156 -5.67 30.17 30.84
C LYS A 156 -4.46 29.50 30.18
N PRO A 157 -3.38 30.24 29.86
CA PRO A 157 -2.14 29.63 29.38
C PRO A 157 -1.57 28.65 30.42
N ALA A 158 -0.93 27.59 29.94
CA ALA A 158 -0.27 26.63 30.81
C ALA A 158 0.99 27.22 31.43
N ARG A 159 1.29 26.82 32.67
CA ARG A 159 2.52 27.22 33.37
C ARG A 159 3.71 26.43 32.82
N PRO A 160 4.88 27.08 32.61
CA PRO A 160 6.12 26.38 32.31
C PRO A 160 6.44 25.32 33.35
N ASP A 161 6.99 24.20 32.89
CA ASP A 161 7.41 23.10 33.75
C ASP A 161 8.57 23.56 34.66
N PRO A 162 8.55 23.22 35.97
CA PRO A 162 9.69 23.50 36.85
C PRO A 162 10.93 22.70 36.41
N ILE A 163 12.13 23.21 36.73
CA ILE A 163 13.38 22.52 36.36
C ILE A 163 13.50 21.16 37.07
N ASP A 164 13.09 21.13 38.33
CA ASP A 164 13.01 19.92 39.13
C ASP A 164 11.55 19.46 39.17
N MET A 165 11.24 18.48 38.31
CA MET A 165 9.91 17.87 38.21
C MET A 165 9.69 16.96 39.42
N ASP A 166 8.50 17.01 40.00
CA ASP A 166 8.18 16.11 41.11
C ASP A 166 8.04 14.64 40.64
N GLU A 167 8.09 13.72 41.60
CA GLU A 167 7.98 12.28 41.33
C GLU A 167 6.65 11.93 40.65
N ASP A 168 5.56 12.62 41.02
CA ASP A 168 4.23 12.48 40.43
C ASP A 168 4.26 12.80 38.92
N GLU A 169 4.85 13.93 38.50
CA GLU A 169 4.94 14.32 37.09
C GLU A 169 5.84 13.38 36.27
N LEU A 170 6.96 12.95 36.85
CA LEU A 170 7.86 12.01 36.18
C LEU A 170 7.22 10.62 36.04
N GLU A 171 6.53 10.14 37.07
CA GLU A 171 5.76 8.90 37.03
C GLU A 171 4.65 9.00 35.97
N MET A 172 3.89 10.12 35.96
CA MET A 172 2.85 10.38 34.95
C MET A 172 3.41 10.32 33.53
N LEU A 173 4.58 10.91 33.28
CA LEU A 173 5.25 10.86 31.98
C LEU A 173 5.66 9.44 31.60
N SER A 174 6.26 8.72 32.54
CA SER A 174 6.71 7.35 32.29
C SER A 174 5.53 6.42 31.99
N GLU A 175 4.41 6.58 32.71
CA GLU A 175 3.17 5.86 32.49
C GLU A 175 2.55 6.23 31.14
N ALA A 176 2.49 7.53 30.81
CA ALA A 176 1.97 8.00 29.53
C ALA A 176 2.77 7.40 28.38
N ARG A 177 4.11 7.45 28.41
CA ARG A 177 4.99 6.83 27.40
C ARG A 177 4.72 5.33 27.27
N ALA A 178 4.65 4.61 28.38
CA ALA A 178 4.38 3.18 28.37
C ALA A 178 2.99 2.85 27.79
N ARG A 179 1.95 3.60 28.17
CA ARG A 179 0.58 3.41 27.66
C ARG A 179 0.46 3.79 26.19
N LEU A 180 1.16 4.82 25.72
CA LEU A 180 1.19 5.23 24.32
C LEU A 180 1.96 4.21 23.45
N ALA A 181 3.05 3.63 23.92
CA ALA A 181 3.77 2.57 23.22
C ALA A 181 2.99 1.23 23.16
N ASN A 182 2.17 0.93 24.17
CA ASN A 182 1.41 -0.30 24.23
C ASN A 182 0.23 -0.31 23.23
N THR A 183 0.30 -1.18 22.23
CA THR A 183 -0.80 -1.45 21.27
C THR A 183 -1.44 -2.84 21.46
N GLN A 184 -0.72 -3.76 22.10
CA GLN A 184 -1.15 -5.16 22.26
C GLN A 184 -2.04 -5.39 23.48
N GLY A 185 -3.14 -6.12 23.27
CA GLY A 185 -4.03 -6.58 24.34
C GLY A 185 -3.50 -7.81 25.11
N LYS A 186 -4.25 -8.23 26.14
CA LYS A 186 -3.88 -9.37 27.03
C LYS A 186 -3.62 -10.67 26.26
N LYS A 187 -4.44 -10.99 25.25
CA LYS A 187 -4.31 -12.23 24.46
C LYS A 187 -3.04 -12.26 23.63
N ALA A 188 -2.70 -11.14 22.96
CA ALA A 188 -1.48 -11.01 22.18
C ALA A 188 -0.22 -11.14 23.07
N LYS A 189 -0.19 -10.42 24.20
CA LYS A 189 0.92 -10.52 25.18
C LYS A 189 1.07 -11.94 25.74
N ARG A 190 -0.04 -12.62 26.04
CA ARG A 190 -0.03 -14.02 26.51
C ARG A 190 0.53 -14.95 25.42
N LYS A 191 0.04 -14.83 24.18
CA LYS A 191 0.49 -15.65 23.04
C LYS A 191 1.96 -15.43 22.71
N ALA A 192 2.47 -14.19 22.85
CA ALA A 192 3.89 -13.88 22.69
C ALA A 192 4.76 -14.58 23.75
N ARG A 193 4.37 -14.51 25.04
CA ARG A 193 5.06 -15.24 26.11
C ARG A 193 4.97 -16.75 25.94
N GLU A 194 3.82 -17.26 25.51
CA GLU A 194 3.64 -18.69 25.23
C GLU A 194 4.53 -19.16 24.08
N LYS A 195 4.68 -18.36 23.01
CA LYS A 195 5.61 -18.62 21.91
C LYS A 195 7.06 -18.68 22.42
N GLN A 196 7.48 -17.72 23.24
CA GLN A 196 8.83 -17.71 23.84
C GLN A 196 9.07 -18.94 24.72
N LEU A 197 8.10 -19.30 25.58
CA LEU A 197 8.20 -20.50 26.42
C LEU A 197 8.20 -21.79 25.59
N SER A 198 7.45 -21.85 24.49
CA SER A 198 7.45 -22.97 23.56
C SER A 198 8.82 -23.14 22.88
N GLU A 199 9.42 -22.05 22.42
CA GLU A 199 10.77 -22.03 21.84
C GLU A 199 11.82 -22.46 22.88
N ALA A 200 11.75 -21.93 24.10
CA ALA A 200 12.64 -22.33 25.20
C ALA A 200 12.53 -23.82 25.53
N ARG A 201 11.31 -24.36 25.65
CA ARG A 201 11.06 -25.79 25.87
C ARG A 201 11.60 -26.64 24.71
N ARG A 202 11.43 -26.17 23.46
CA ARG A 202 11.96 -26.84 22.27
C ARG A 202 13.48 -26.92 22.31
N LEU A 203 14.16 -25.83 22.66
CA LEU A 203 15.62 -25.79 22.77
C LEU A 203 16.13 -26.70 23.89
N ALA A 204 15.52 -26.66 25.07
CA ALA A 204 15.88 -27.55 26.19
C ALA A 204 15.69 -29.04 25.82
N SER A 205 14.57 -29.37 25.17
CA SER A 205 14.30 -30.74 24.71
C SER A 205 15.29 -31.19 23.61
N LEU A 206 15.68 -30.29 22.71
CA LEU A 206 16.70 -30.55 21.70
C LEU A 206 18.08 -30.76 22.31
N GLN A 207 18.46 -29.95 23.30
CA GLN A 207 19.71 -30.11 24.04
C GLN A 207 19.77 -31.48 24.71
N LYS A 208 18.74 -31.84 25.49
CA LYS A 208 18.65 -33.16 26.13
C LYS A 208 18.72 -34.30 25.12
N ARG A 209 18.04 -34.16 23.98
CA ARG A 209 18.11 -35.17 22.90
C ARG A 209 19.51 -35.28 22.30
N ARG A 210 20.21 -34.16 22.10
CA ARG A 210 21.59 -34.14 21.59
C ARG A 210 22.53 -34.82 22.56
N GLU A 211 22.42 -34.53 23.86
CA GLU A 211 23.23 -35.16 24.92
C GLU A 211 23.01 -36.67 24.96
N LEU A 212 21.76 -37.14 24.90
CA LEU A 212 21.45 -38.57 24.89
C LEU A 212 21.94 -39.27 23.62
N ARG A 213 21.78 -38.63 22.45
CA ARG A 213 22.34 -39.16 21.19
C ARG A 213 23.87 -39.17 21.19
N ALA A 214 24.51 -38.14 21.75
CA ALA A 214 25.96 -38.07 21.88
C ALA A 214 26.49 -39.17 22.84
N ALA A 215 25.73 -39.51 23.88
CA ALA A 215 25.99 -40.65 24.76
C ALA A 215 25.66 -42.01 24.11
N GLY A 216 25.22 -42.05 22.85
CA GLY A 216 24.86 -43.29 22.14
C GLY A 216 23.53 -43.91 22.58
N ILE A 217 22.76 -43.23 23.44
CA ILE A 217 21.46 -43.72 23.91
C ILE A 217 20.42 -43.42 22.83
N ALA A 218 19.89 -44.47 22.22
CA ALA A 218 18.79 -44.36 21.25
C ALA A 218 17.53 -43.84 21.95
N TRP A 219 17.27 -42.54 21.81
CA TRP A 219 15.99 -41.96 22.22
C TRP A 219 14.90 -42.36 21.23
N GLY A 220 14.04 -43.28 21.65
CA GLY A 220 12.86 -43.68 20.88
C GLY A 220 12.00 -42.46 20.55
N SER A 221 11.53 -42.37 19.30
CA SER A 221 10.51 -41.40 18.93
C SER A 221 9.22 -41.81 19.63
N TYR A 222 9.02 -41.36 20.87
CA TYR A 222 7.74 -41.45 21.52
C TYR A 222 6.80 -40.56 20.70
N LYS A 223 6.17 -41.14 19.67
CA LYS A 223 5.14 -40.50 18.89
C LYS A 223 4.04 -40.20 19.89
N PHE A 224 4.04 -38.97 20.41
CA PHE A 224 2.96 -38.50 21.26
C PHE A 224 1.69 -38.71 20.45
N GLN A 225 0.89 -39.72 20.80
CA GLN A 225 -0.33 -40.03 20.07
C GLN A 225 -1.24 -38.82 20.22
N ARG A 226 -1.32 -38.01 19.17
CA ARG A 226 -2.17 -36.82 19.17
C ARG A 226 -3.60 -37.30 18.99
N ARG A 227 -4.47 -36.89 19.92
CA ARG A 227 -5.84 -37.37 20.10
C ARG A 227 -6.80 -37.05 18.95
N ASN A 228 -6.34 -36.48 17.84
CA ASN A 228 -7.20 -35.99 16.77
C ASN A 228 -6.91 -36.74 15.47
N VAL A 229 -7.96 -37.37 14.92
CA VAL A 229 -7.95 -38.13 13.65
C VAL A 229 -7.51 -37.26 12.46
N THR A 230 -7.64 -35.94 12.55
CA THR A 230 -7.29 -34.98 11.49
C THR A 230 -5.85 -34.45 11.54
N HIS A 231 -4.98 -35.03 12.38
CA HIS A 231 -3.59 -34.57 12.49
C HIS A 231 -2.72 -35.18 11.38
N ILE A 232 -2.31 -34.34 10.42
CA ILE A 232 -1.42 -34.74 9.32
C ILE A 232 0.05 -34.56 9.74
N ASP A 233 0.88 -35.57 9.49
CA ASP A 233 2.33 -35.51 9.70
C ASP A 233 3.03 -35.02 8.42
N TYR A 234 3.28 -33.71 8.37
CA TYR A 234 3.96 -33.04 7.26
C TYR A 234 5.36 -33.58 6.94
N SER A 235 5.99 -34.35 7.84
CA SER A 235 7.31 -34.93 7.59
C SER A 235 7.25 -36.32 6.95
N ALA A 236 6.12 -37.01 7.03
CA ALA A 236 5.95 -38.37 6.55
C ALA A 236 5.40 -38.43 5.11
N GLU A 237 4.55 -37.48 4.75
CA GLU A 237 3.88 -37.40 3.45
C GLU A 237 3.72 -35.94 3.01
N ILE A 238 3.48 -35.73 1.71
CA ILE A 238 3.13 -34.42 1.15
C ILE A 238 1.64 -34.17 1.42
N PRO A 239 1.28 -33.22 2.28
CA PRO A 239 -0.13 -33.03 2.62
C PRO A 239 -0.90 -32.45 1.45
N PHE A 240 -2.07 -33.04 1.17
CA PHE A 240 -2.96 -32.61 0.08
C PHE A 240 -2.24 -32.49 -1.26
N GLU A 241 -1.40 -33.48 -1.58
CA GLU A 241 -0.70 -33.54 -2.86
C GLU A 241 -1.68 -33.43 -4.02
N LYS A 242 -1.45 -32.42 -4.86
CA LYS A 242 -2.14 -32.26 -6.15
C LYS A 242 -1.13 -32.65 -7.22
N PRO A 243 -1.31 -33.79 -7.91
CA PRO A 243 -0.41 -34.17 -8.99
C PRO A 243 -0.47 -33.09 -10.07
N VAL A 244 0.70 -32.74 -10.62
CA VAL A 244 0.79 -31.79 -11.74
C VAL A 244 0.01 -32.38 -12.92
N PRO A 245 -0.91 -31.63 -13.56
CA PRO A 245 -1.65 -32.15 -14.70
C PRO A 245 -0.70 -32.52 -15.83
N ALA A 246 -0.96 -33.64 -16.50
CA ALA A 246 -0.12 -34.10 -17.60
C ALA A 246 -0.07 -33.04 -18.70
N GLY A 247 1.14 -32.57 -19.01
CA GLY A 247 1.42 -31.59 -20.05
C GLY A 247 1.73 -32.23 -21.40
N PHE A 248 2.01 -31.39 -22.39
CA PHE A 248 2.42 -31.82 -23.73
C PHE A 248 3.86 -32.36 -23.78
N TYR A 249 4.70 -31.97 -22.80
CA TYR A 249 6.08 -32.41 -22.68
C TYR A 249 6.21 -33.51 -21.63
N ASP A 250 7.10 -34.47 -21.86
CA ASP A 250 7.39 -35.57 -20.92
C ASP A 250 8.34 -35.08 -19.82
N PRO A 251 7.90 -35.00 -18.54
CA PRO A 251 8.73 -34.55 -17.44
C PRO A 251 9.69 -35.64 -16.91
N SER A 252 9.74 -36.83 -17.51
CA SER A 252 10.56 -37.94 -17.04
C SER A 252 12.08 -37.67 -17.10
N GLU A 253 12.50 -36.71 -17.92
CA GLU A 253 13.91 -36.31 -18.07
C GLU A 253 14.35 -35.29 -16.99
N ASP A 254 13.40 -34.57 -16.37
CA ASP A 254 13.67 -33.55 -15.35
C ASP A 254 13.97 -34.19 -13.98
N LYS A 255 15.26 -34.35 -13.67
CA LYS A 255 15.72 -34.87 -12.38
C LYS A 255 16.14 -33.74 -11.45
N TYR A 256 15.46 -33.61 -10.31
CA TYR A 256 15.89 -32.74 -9.23
C TYR A 256 17.02 -33.38 -8.41
N GLU A 257 18.22 -32.82 -8.47
CA GLU A 257 19.36 -33.25 -7.66
C GLU A 257 19.29 -32.62 -6.26
N LYS A 258 19.20 -33.46 -5.22
CA LYS A 258 19.22 -33.00 -3.83
C LYS A 258 20.62 -33.16 -3.24
N ASP A 259 21.20 -32.06 -2.77
CA ASP A 259 22.39 -32.08 -1.92
C ASP A 259 22.12 -32.91 -0.65
N THR A 260 22.66 -34.13 -0.58
CA THR A 260 22.54 -35.03 0.58
C THR A 260 23.63 -34.79 1.64
N SER A 261 24.63 -33.95 1.33
CA SER A 261 25.71 -33.62 2.25
C SER A 261 25.15 -32.85 3.45
N PHE A 262 25.33 -33.39 4.67
CA PHE A 262 24.96 -32.69 5.89
C PHE A 262 25.93 -31.54 6.16
N LYS A 263 25.57 -30.33 5.69
CA LYS A 263 26.27 -29.09 6.04
C LYS A 263 25.77 -28.64 7.41
N LYS A 264 26.68 -28.29 8.32
CA LYS A 264 26.32 -27.76 9.65
C LYS A 264 25.78 -26.34 9.50
N GLN A 265 24.50 -26.24 9.17
CA GLN A 265 23.80 -24.97 8.92
C GLN A 265 23.02 -24.51 10.15
N ALA A 266 23.04 -23.20 10.39
CA ALA A 266 22.22 -22.57 11.41
C ALA A 266 20.77 -22.43 10.93
N ARG A 267 19.81 -22.38 11.86
CA ARG A 267 18.40 -22.17 11.52
C ARG A 267 18.18 -20.84 10.79
N SER A 268 18.91 -19.79 11.19
CA SER A 268 18.87 -18.47 10.57
C SER A 268 19.38 -18.47 9.14
N GLU A 269 20.30 -19.37 8.78
CA GLU A 269 20.80 -19.49 7.40
C GLU A 269 19.75 -20.12 6.49
N ILE A 270 18.98 -21.08 7.01
CA ILE A 270 17.89 -21.74 6.28
C ILE A 270 16.70 -20.79 6.11
N GLU A 271 16.35 -20.02 7.15
CA GLU A 271 15.23 -19.05 7.10
C GLU A 271 15.61 -17.75 6.36
N GLY A 272 16.90 -17.44 6.24
CA GLY A 272 17.39 -16.17 5.72
C GLY A 272 17.28 -15.00 6.74
N PRO A 273 17.88 -13.84 6.43
CA PRO A 273 17.79 -12.64 7.26
C PRO A 273 16.35 -12.11 7.31
N ARG A 274 15.91 -11.66 8.50
CA ARG A 274 14.57 -11.06 8.63
C ARG A 274 14.57 -9.66 8.04
N ARG A 275 13.45 -9.28 7.43
CA ARG A 275 13.23 -7.92 6.90
C ARG A 275 13.53 -6.84 7.94
N ASP A 276 13.06 -7.02 9.17
CA ASP A 276 13.29 -6.07 10.27
C ASP A 276 14.77 -5.90 10.60
N ASP A 277 15.57 -6.97 10.49
CA ASP A 277 17.01 -6.93 10.79
C ASP A 277 17.76 -6.15 9.69
N ILE A 278 17.43 -6.42 8.43
CA ILE A 278 17.98 -5.69 7.26
C ILE A 278 17.64 -4.20 7.35
N GLU A 279 16.37 -3.86 7.57
CA GLU A 279 15.91 -2.48 7.65
C GLU A 279 16.56 -1.74 8.85
N ASN A 280 16.73 -2.42 9.99
CA ASN A 280 17.40 -1.84 11.15
C ASN A 280 18.89 -1.55 10.88
N GLU A 281 19.58 -2.44 10.16
CA GLU A 281 20.96 -2.22 9.75
C GLU A 281 21.09 -1.04 8.79
N GLU A 282 20.19 -0.93 7.80
CA GLU A 282 20.14 0.21 6.89
C GLU A 282 19.85 1.52 7.63
N ARG A 283 18.83 1.55 8.50
CA ARG A 283 18.53 2.72 9.35
C ARG A 283 19.70 3.11 10.24
N LYS A 284 20.50 2.14 10.70
CA LYS A 284 21.71 2.41 11.48
C LYS A 284 22.79 3.05 10.60
N LYS A 285 23.04 2.50 9.41
CA LYS A 285 23.99 3.07 8.44
C LYS A 285 23.61 4.51 8.06
N ASP A 286 22.33 4.77 7.80
CA ASP A 286 21.85 6.12 7.47
C ASP A 286 22.00 7.08 8.63
N ARG A 287 21.69 6.65 9.85
CA ARG A 287 21.88 7.46 11.07
C ARG A 287 23.35 7.80 11.29
N GLU A 288 24.24 6.84 11.11
CA GLU A 288 25.69 7.05 11.23
C GLU A 288 26.20 8.01 10.15
N LYS A 289 25.74 7.85 8.91
CA LYS A 289 26.07 8.75 7.79
C LYS A 289 25.59 10.18 8.05
N LEU A 290 24.35 10.36 8.54
CA LEU A 290 23.80 11.66 8.90
C LEU A 290 24.54 12.28 10.09
N LYS A 291 24.87 11.49 11.11
CA LYS A 291 25.65 11.95 12.27
C LYS A 291 27.04 12.41 11.84
N LYS A 292 27.68 11.67 10.94
CA LYS A 292 28.98 12.03 10.38
C LYS A 292 28.91 13.34 9.58
N ARG A 293 27.94 13.48 8.68
CA ARG A 293 27.71 14.75 7.95
C ARG A 293 27.51 15.93 8.89
N LYS A 294 26.66 15.78 9.92
CA LYS A 294 26.45 16.83 10.93
C LYS A 294 27.72 17.20 11.71
N MET A 295 28.60 16.22 11.98
CA MET A 295 29.88 16.50 12.61
C MET A 295 30.84 17.20 11.65
N ASP A 296 30.88 16.79 10.38
CA ASP A 296 31.72 17.40 9.35
C ASP A 296 31.25 18.82 8.95
N GLU A 297 29.94 19.12 9.05
CA GLU A 297 29.32 20.43 8.76
C GLU A 297 29.44 21.44 9.93
N ASN A 298 29.91 21.00 11.11
CA ASN A 298 30.11 21.89 12.24
C ASN A 298 31.38 22.75 11.98
N PRO A 299 31.27 24.08 11.83
CA PRO A 299 32.38 24.92 11.36
C PRO A 299 33.59 24.90 12.30
N GLU A 300 33.40 24.75 13.61
CA GLU A 300 34.51 24.60 14.57
C GLU A 300 35.36 23.35 14.33
N SER A 301 34.78 22.26 13.82
CA SER A 301 35.52 21.03 13.52
C SER A 301 36.38 21.14 12.25
N ILE A 302 35.94 21.95 11.28
CA ILE A 302 36.68 22.29 10.06
C ILE A 302 37.90 23.16 10.39
N PHE A 303 37.78 24.07 11.37
CA PHE A 303 38.90 24.89 11.85
C PHE A 303 39.84 24.15 12.82
N ALA A 304 39.33 23.18 13.60
CA ALA A 304 40.14 22.37 14.52
C ALA A 304 40.87 21.20 13.83
N GLN A 305 40.35 20.65 12.72
CA GLN A 305 41.00 19.59 11.93
C GLN A 305 41.99 20.11 10.88
N LYS A 306 42.69 21.21 11.16
CA LYS A 306 43.93 21.56 10.45
C LYS A 306 45.14 20.74 10.93
N VAL A 307 44.93 19.49 11.33
CA VAL A 307 46.00 18.54 11.64
C VAL A 307 46.15 17.59 10.47
N GLU A 308 47.15 17.90 9.65
CA GLU A 308 47.83 17.07 8.67
C GLU A 308 47.33 15.61 8.55
N LYS A 309 46.38 15.34 7.65
CA LYS A 309 46.31 14.01 7.04
C LYS A 309 47.57 13.85 6.19
N LYS A 310 48.62 13.27 6.76
CA LYS A 310 49.82 12.83 6.02
C LYS A 310 49.38 11.78 5.02
N ARG A 311 49.18 12.23 3.77
CA ARG A 311 49.09 11.39 2.56
C ARG A 311 50.15 10.31 2.65
N SER A 312 49.77 9.04 2.60
CA SER A 312 50.73 7.94 2.48
C SER A 312 51.59 8.20 1.24
N LYS A 313 52.93 8.10 1.37
CA LYS A 313 53.82 8.23 0.22
C LYS A 313 53.40 7.19 -0.82
N LEU A 314 53.12 7.65 -2.02
CA LEU A 314 52.85 6.82 -3.19
C LEU A 314 54.11 6.00 -3.47
N ILE A 315 54.07 4.70 -3.20
CA ILE A 315 55.13 3.76 -3.60
C ILE A 315 54.70 3.20 -4.96
N LEU A 316 55.18 3.82 -6.02
CA LEU A 316 55.12 3.24 -7.37
C LEU A 316 56.21 2.16 -7.47
N PRO A 317 55.94 1.00 -8.10
CA PRO A 317 56.97 0.03 -8.41
C PRO A 317 58.02 0.68 -9.33
N SER A 318 59.30 0.46 -9.05
CA SER A 318 60.40 0.95 -9.87
C SER A 318 60.28 0.43 -11.31
N PRO A 319 60.52 1.29 -12.32
CA PRO A 319 60.43 0.90 -13.73
C PRO A 319 61.37 -0.28 -14.02
N GLN A 320 60.85 -1.34 -14.64
CA GLN A 320 61.59 -2.58 -14.93
C GLN A 320 62.36 -2.54 -16.26
N ILE A 321 62.51 -1.37 -16.88
CA ILE A 321 63.17 -1.21 -18.18
C ILE A 321 64.27 -0.17 -17.99
N SER A 322 65.49 -0.52 -18.37
CA SER A 322 66.64 0.40 -18.30
C SER A 322 66.58 1.44 -19.42
N ASP A 323 67.08 2.66 -19.19
CA ASP A 323 67.06 3.74 -20.20
C ASP A 323 67.79 3.34 -21.51
N ALA A 324 68.74 2.41 -21.43
CA ALA A 324 69.42 1.83 -22.58
C ALA A 324 68.51 0.94 -23.44
N GLU A 325 67.58 0.21 -22.82
CA GLU A 325 66.58 -0.59 -23.54
C GLU A 325 65.51 0.30 -24.18
N MET A 326 65.16 1.42 -23.55
CA MET A 326 64.30 2.42 -24.18
C MET A 326 64.94 3.06 -25.41
N GLU A 327 66.22 3.44 -25.36
CA GLU A 327 66.93 3.97 -26.52
C GLU A 327 67.05 2.93 -27.66
N GLN A 328 67.22 1.66 -27.32
CA GLN A 328 67.23 0.58 -28.31
C GLN A 328 65.86 0.37 -28.97
N ILE A 329 64.76 0.46 -28.20
CA ILE A 329 63.39 0.37 -28.74
C ILE A 329 63.10 1.55 -29.68
N VAL A 330 63.53 2.76 -29.34
CA VAL A 330 63.39 3.95 -30.20
C VAL A 330 64.22 3.82 -31.49
N LYS A 331 65.43 3.26 -31.39
CA LYS A 331 66.31 3.04 -32.55
C LYS A 331 65.81 1.93 -33.48
N ILE A 332 65.18 0.89 -32.93
CA ILE A 332 64.49 -0.16 -33.69
C ILE A 332 63.23 0.41 -34.38
N GLY A 333 62.49 1.30 -33.71
CA GLY A 333 61.37 2.03 -34.31
C GLY A 333 61.78 2.82 -35.56
N ASN A 334 62.84 3.62 -35.46
CA ASN A 334 63.33 4.42 -36.59
C ASN A 334 63.94 3.57 -37.72
N ALA A 335 64.51 2.40 -37.41
CA ALA A 335 64.99 1.46 -38.42
C ALA A 335 63.85 0.73 -39.14
N SER A 336 62.70 0.53 -38.48
CA SER A 336 61.53 -0.10 -39.10
C SER A 336 60.79 0.82 -40.08
N ASP A 337 60.82 2.14 -39.86
CA ASP A 337 60.18 3.11 -40.76
C ASP A 337 60.99 3.33 -42.06
N THR A 338 62.33 3.26 -41.99
CA THR A 338 63.18 3.37 -43.21
C THR A 338 63.11 2.13 -44.12
N ILE A 339 62.73 0.96 -43.59
CA ILE A 339 62.51 -0.26 -44.38
C ILE A 339 61.14 -0.25 -45.07
N ARG A 340 60.16 0.50 -44.54
CA ARG A 340 58.83 0.67 -45.16
C ARG A 340 58.86 1.53 -46.42
N GLU A 341 59.78 2.50 -46.53
CA GLU A 341 59.89 3.38 -47.72
C GLU A 341 60.57 2.74 -48.94
N ILE A 342 61.18 1.55 -48.82
CA ILE A 342 61.93 0.90 -49.92
C ILE A 342 61.16 -0.30 -50.53
N SER A 343 59.98 -0.65 -49.98
CA SER A 343 59.25 -1.89 -50.32
C SER A 343 57.89 -1.65 -51.02
N ASP A 344 57.87 -0.94 -52.15
CA ASP A 344 56.65 -0.64 -52.93
C ASP A 344 56.32 -1.67 -54.03
N SER A 345 56.17 -2.95 -53.68
CA SER A 345 55.76 -3.96 -54.68
C SER A 345 54.97 -5.17 -54.17
N ASN A 346 54.08 -4.99 -53.19
CA ASN A 346 53.14 -6.05 -52.79
C ASN A 346 51.70 -5.54 -52.65
N PRO A 347 50.69 -6.25 -53.23
CA PRO A 347 49.29 -5.82 -53.30
C PRO A 347 48.52 -5.87 -51.97
N THR A 348 49.22 -6.11 -50.84
CA THR A 348 48.68 -5.96 -49.49
C THR A 348 48.90 -4.57 -48.89
N SER A 349 49.68 -3.68 -49.53
CA SER A 349 49.90 -2.31 -49.04
C SER A 349 48.66 -1.42 -49.15
N THR A 350 47.72 -1.73 -50.05
CA THR A 350 46.43 -1.04 -50.19
C THR A 350 45.43 -1.29 -49.05
N LEU A 351 45.74 -2.17 -48.11
CA LEU A 351 44.97 -2.37 -46.86
C LEU A 351 45.60 -1.65 -45.65
N LEU A 352 46.75 -1.03 -45.81
CA LEU A 352 47.44 -0.25 -44.77
C LEU A 352 47.40 1.23 -45.15
N HIS A 353 46.20 1.81 -45.16
CA HIS A 353 46.08 3.27 -45.07
C HIS A 353 46.64 3.74 -43.71
N ASP A 354 47.36 4.87 -43.74
CA ASP A 354 47.93 5.53 -42.58
C ASP A 354 46.90 5.76 -41.47
N TYR A 355 47.04 5.03 -40.36
CA TYR A 355 46.39 5.44 -39.11
C TYR A 355 47.10 6.63 -38.43
N GLN A 356 48.24 7.10 -38.97
CA GLN A 356 48.96 8.25 -38.40
C GLN A 356 48.31 9.62 -38.71
N VAL A 357 47.37 9.69 -39.65
CA VAL A 357 46.50 10.89 -39.80
C VAL A 357 45.30 10.83 -38.85
N SER A 358 44.94 9.65 -38.31
CA SER A 358 43.91 9.52 -37.26
C SER A 358 44.45 9.54 -35.82
N ALA A 359 45.78 9.56 -35.64
CA ALA A 359 46.43 9.61 -34.31
C ALA A 359 46.92 11.01 -33.89
N ARG A 360 46.80 12.02 -34.76
CA ARG A 360 47.02 13.44 -34.39
C ARG A 360 45.74 14.22 -34.09
N ASP A 361 44.58 13.58 -34.16
CA ASP A 361 43.29 14.11 -33.67
C ASP A 361 42.80 13.45 -32.37
N THR A 362 43.60 12.59 -31.75
CA THR A 362 43.29 11.91 -30.48
C THR A 362 44.08 12.45 -29.29
N SER A 363 44.27 13.77 -29.24
CA SER A 363 44.42 14.50 -27.96
C SER A 363 43.73 15.87 -27.98
N ARG A 364 42.59 15.94 -28.68
CA ARG A 364 41.45 16.70 -28.19
C ARG A 364 40.44 15.69 -27.65
N ILE A 365 40.72 15.18 -26.45
CA ILE A 365 39.64 15.12 -25.45
C ILE A 365 38.97 16.47 -25.57
N SER A 366 37.67 16.45 -25.89
CA SER A 366 36.82 17.61 -25.71
C SER A 366 37.11 18.12 -24.30
N GLN A 367 38.01 19.11 -24.19
CA GLN A 367 37.79 20.23 -23.30
C GLN A 367 36.32 20.52 -23.53
N ARG A 368 35.48 20.17 -22.54
CA ARG A 368 34.13 20.69 -22.48
C ARG A 368 34.36 22.16 -22.80
N THR A 369 33.91 22.59 -23.98
CA THR A 369 33.73 24.01 -24.21
C THR A 369 33.01 24.46 -22.95
N PRO A 370 33.54 25.41 -22.17
CA PRO A 370 32.73 25.99 -21.12
C PRO A 370 31.48 26.42 -21.86
N SER A 371 30.36 25.72 -21.66
CA SER A 371 29.12 26.31 -22.05
C SER A 371 29.16 27.58 -21.22
N VAL A 372 29.31 28.72 -21.88
CA VAL A 372 29.00 30.01 -21.30
C VAL A 372 27.47 30.05 -21.15
N HIS A 373 26.91 29.03 -20.51
CA HIS A 373 25.74 29.14 -19.69
C HIS A 373 26.27 29.74 -18.41
N VAL A 374 26.35 31.06 -18.44
CA VAL A 374 26.10 31.83 -17.23
C VAL A 374 24.81 31.26 -16.65
N ASP A 375 24.96 30.48 -15.58
CA ASP A 375 23.86 29.83 -14.90
C ASP A 375 23.00 30.95 -14.31
N ALA A 376 21.92 31.31 -15.02
CA ALA A 376 21.07 32.44 -14.68
C ALA A 376 20.52 32.28 -13.25
N LEU A 377 20.24 31.03 -12.86
CA LEU A 377 19.84 30.63 -11.51
C LEU A 377 20.94 30.89 -10.48
N GLN A 378 22.21 30.60 -10.81
CA GLN A 378 23.31 30.86 -9.89
C GLN A 378 23.60 32.36 -9.75
N LYS A 379 23.55 33.13 -10.85
CA LYS A 379 23.70 34.59 -10.79
C LYS A 379 22.52 35.29 -10.12
N GLU A 380 21.30 34.77 -10.29
CA GLU A 380 20.12 35.25 -9.56
C GLU A 380 20.23 34.92 -8.07
N ALA A 381 20.68 33.72 -7.72
CA ALA A 381 20.96 33.34 -6.34
C ALA A 381 22.08 34.21 -5.73
N GLU A 382 23.14 34.51 -6.47
CA GLU A 382 24.22 35.42 -6.03
C GLU A 382 23.72 36.86 -5.89
N ASN A 383 22.89 37.36 -6.81
CA ASN A 383 22.24 38.67 -6.69
C ASN A 383 21.31 38.73 -5.46
N LEU A 384 20.54 37.68 -5.18
CA LEU A 384 19.68 37.58 -3.99
C LEU A 384 20.50 37.51 -2.69
N LEU A 385 21.60 36.77 -2.68
CA LEU A 385 22.49 36.67 -1.53
C LEU A 385 23.21 38.01 -1.28
N ALA A 386 23.58 38.72 -2.35
CA ALA A 386 24.14 40.07 -2.29
C ALA A 386 23.13 41.11 -1.79
N LEU A 387 21.84 40.98 -2.13
CA LEU A 387 20.77 41.83 -1.61
C LEU A 387 20.42 41.52 -0.15
N HIS A 388 20.48 40.25 0.27
CA HIS A 388 20.19 39.85 1.64
C HIS A 388 21.24 40.34 2.64
N ASN A 389 22.50 40.50 2.20
CA ASN A 389 23.62 40.80 3.08
C ASN A 389 23.99 42.30 3.15
N VAL A 390 23.27 43.19 2.46
CA VAL A 390 23.56 44.65 2.44
C VAL A 390 22.40 45.44 3.05
N SER A 391 22.73 46.37 3.95
CA SER A 391 21.76 47.26 4.61
C SER A 391 21.21 48.30 3.63
N THR A 392 19.91 48.62 3.76
CA THR A 392 19.20 49.51 2.84
C THR A 392 19.82 50.92 2.76
N PRO A 393 19.66 51.64 1.63
CA PRO A 393 20.37 52.90 1.37
C PRO A 393 20.07 54.02 2.38
N LEU A 394 18.98 53.89 3.16
CA LEU A 394 18.63 54.81 4.24
C LEU A 394 19.66 54.80 5.39
N LYS A 395 20.50 53.77 5.48
CA LYS A 395 21.63 53.69 6.42
C LYS A 395 22.99 54.08 5.83
N GLY A 396 23.03 54.65 4.62
CA GLY A 396 24.26 55.19 4.01
C GLY A 396 25.17 54.15 3.34
N GLY A 397 24.65 52.96 2.99
CA GLY A 397 25.38 51.96 2.21
C GLY A 397 25.43 52.31 0.72
N VAL A 398 26.57 52.02 0.06
CA VAL A 398 26.75 52.19 -1.39
C VAL A 398 26.13 50.97 -2.10
N ASN A 399 25.30 51.18 -3.13
CA ASN A 399 24.64 50.09 -3.85
C ASN A 399 25.66 49.12 -4.47
N THR A 400 25.46 47.83 -4.24
CA THR A 400 26.25 46.76 -4.85
C THR A 400 25.88 46.60 -6.34
N PRO A 401 26.87 46.47 -7.25
CA PRO A 401 26.60 46.31 -8.67
C PRO A 401 25.96 44.93 -8.92
N LEU A 402 24.70 44.92 -9.37
CA LEU A 402 23.98 43.70 -9.76
C LEU A 402 24.25 43.36 -11.23
N HIS A 403 24.21 42.08 -11.57
CA HIS A 403 24.29 41.63 -12.96
C HIS A 403 22.93 41.74 -13.66
N ASP A 404 22.86 42.50 -14.77
CA ASP A 404 21.66 42.71 -15.58
C ASP A 404 21.27 41.44 -16.36
N LEU A 405 20.07 40.92 -16.10
CA LEU A 405 19.46 39.84 -16.87
C LEU A 405 18.18 40.38 -17.52
N ASN A 406 18.13 40.38 -18.85
CA ASN A 406 17.02 40.93 -19.63
C ASN A 406 15.73 40.10 -19.43
N LEU A 407 14.87 40.55 -18.52
CA LEU A 407 13.61 39.93 -18.09
C LEU A 407 12.42 40.59 -18.79
N GLN A 408 12.00 40.06 -19.94
CA GLN A 408 10.77 40.49 -20.61
C GLN A 408 9.53 39.62 -20.30
N SER A 409 9.59 38.60 -19.43
CA SER A 409 8.35 37.92 -18.97
C SER A 409 8.51 37.13 -17.67
N ALA A 410 7.48 37.16 -16.81
CA ALA A 410 7.42 36.51 -15.50
C ALA A 410 6.95 35.03 -15.53
N LEU A 411 6.99 34.37 -16.68
CA LEU A 411 6.68 32.94 -16.81
C LEU A 411 7.92 32.17 -17.29
N PRO A 412 8.11 30.91 -16.86
CA PRO A 412 9.23 30.10 -17.33
C PRO A 412 9.08 29.85 -18.84
N GLN A 413 9.93 30.48 -19.65
CA GLN A 413 9.98 30.19 -21.07
C GLN A 413 10.80 28.92 -21.32
N ALA A 414 10.18 27.92 -21.94
CA ALA A 414 10.88 26.73 -22.42
C ALA A 414 11.83 27.13 -23.56
N ARG A 415 13.14 27.20 -23.28
CA ARG A 415 14.15 27.34 -24.32
C ARG A 415 14.56 25.95 -24.80
N VAL A 416 14.25 25.66 -26.07
CA VAL A 416 14.67 24.44 -26.75
C VAL A 416 16.18 24.51 -26.96
N ALA A 417 16.93 23.59 -26.36
CA ALA A 417 18.35 23.44 -26.61
C ALA A 417 18.55 22.92 -28.05
N GLY A 418 19.08 23.77 -28.93
CA GLY A 418 19.50 23.35 -30.26
C GLY A 418 20.74 22.47 -30.16
N THR A 419 20.64 21.21 -30.55
CA THR A 419 21.80 20.35 -30.75
C THR A 419 22.58 20.88 -31.96
N PRO A 420 23.90 21.12 -31.85
CA PRO A 420 24.70 21.50 -33.01
C PRO A 420 24.83 20.29 -33.94
N ASN A 421 24.34 20.43 -35.17
CA ASN A 421 24.47 19.45 -36.25
C ASN A 421 25.94 19.27 -36.63
N THR A 422 26.53 18.12 -36.31
CA THR A 422 27.93 17.77 -36.62
C THR A 422 28.12 17.09 -37.99
N LEU A 423 27.03 16.86 -38.75
CA LEU A 423 27.08 16.18 -40.06
C LEU A 423 27.07 17.13 -41.28
N LEU A 424 27.30 18.43 -41.08
CA LEU A 424 27.38 19.40 -42.18
C LEU A 424 28.78 19.98 -42.43
N SER A 425 29.81 19.61 -41.64
CA SER A 425 31.19 20.09 -41.86
C SER A 425 32.11 19.09 -42.59
N ILE A 426 31.59 17.93 -43.01
CA ILE A 426 32.38 16.91 -43.73
C ILE A 426 32.11 16.92 -45.24
N VAL A 427 31.01 17.54 -45.69
CA VAL A 427 30.61 17.54 -47.12
C VAL A 427 31.12 18.77 -47.89
N THR A 428 31.71 19.77 -47.21
CA THR A 428 32.24 20.98 -47.86
C THR A 428 33.75 20.96 -48.03
N ALA A 429 34.28 19.93 -48.70
CA ALA A 429 35.65 19.96 -49.23
C ALA A 429 35.81 19.03 -50.44
N THR A 430 35.21 19.41 -51.58
CA THR A 430 35.67 18.92 -52.89
C THR A 430 36.03 20.13 -53.76
N PRO A 431 37.21 20.15 -54.41
CA PRO A 431 37.60 21.25 -55.28
C PRO A 431 36.88 21.14 -56.63
N LYS A 432 36.34 22.29 -57.08
CA LYS A 432 35.99 22.70 -58.44
C LYS A 432 36.18 21.67 -59.57
N SER A 433 35.08 21.32 -60.25
CA SER A 433 35.07 21.16 -61.70
C SER A 433 33.67 21.43 -62.27
N SER A 434 33.63 22.41 -63.17
CA SER A 434 32.55 22.95 -63.99
C SER A 434 31.71 21.89 -64.72
N PHE A 435 30.38 22.06 -64.78
CA PHE A 435 29.59 22.21 -66.02
C PHE A 435 28.07 22.22 -65.72
N GLU A 436 27.30 22.77 -66.65
CA GLU A 436 26.05 23.51 -66.53
C GLU A 436 24.84 22.70 -67.05
N GLY A 437 23.63 22.84 -66.48
CA GLY A 437 22.40 22.29 -67.09
C GLY A 437 21.18 22.09 -66.16
N THR A 438 20.09 22.77 -66.47
CA THR A 438 18.77 22.84 -65.81
C THR A 438 17.81 21.66 -66.17
N PRO A 439 16.60 21.54 -65.54
CA PRO A 439 16.00 20.28 -65.10
C PRO A 439 14.83 19.75 -65.95
N ARG A 440 14.46 18.46 -65.84
CA ARG A 440 13.06 18.01 -66.01
C ARG A 440 12.75 16.54 -65.62
N ALA A 441 11.68 16.40 -64.83
CA ALA A 441 10.60 15.39 -64.77
C ALA A 441 10.89 13.88 -64.95
N VAL A 442 10.35 13.06 -64.02
CA VAL A 442 9.25 12.08 -64.18
C VAL A 442 9.26 11.09 -62.98
N GLU A 443 8.12 10.95 -62.29
CA GLU A 443 7.81 9.89 -61.29
C GLU A 443 7.43 8.55 -61.98
N PRO A 444 7.12 7.42 -61.29
CA PRO A 444 7.60 6.85 -60.02
C PRO A 444 8.04 5.36 -60.19
N GLY A 445 8.88 4.82 -59.30
CA GLY A 445 9.12 3.38 -59.24
C GLY A 445 10.22 2.95 -58.26
N THR A 446 9.84 2.10 -57.31
CA THR A 446 10.62 1.16 -56.46
C THR A 446 12.12 1.40 -56.22
N PRO A 447 12.62 1.31 -54.97
CA PRO A 447 14.00 1.66 -54.62
C PRO A 447 15.01 0.70 -55.27
N ALA A 448 15.84 1.26 -56.15
CA ALA A 448 17.10 0.66 -56.57
C ALA A 448 18.13 0.81 -55.45
N THR A 449 18.86 -0.27 -55.18
CA THR A 449 20.05 -0.28 -54.33
C THR A 449 21.14 0.66 -54.88
N PRO A 450 21.79 1.51 -54.06
CA PRO A 450 22.94 2.25 -54.53
C PRO A 450 24.22 1.41 -54.43
N PHE A 451 24.92 1.37 -55.56
CA PHE A 451 26.36 1.25 -55.79
C PHE A 451 27.23 1.35 -54.52
N ARG A 452 27.91 0.28 -54.11
CA ARG A 452 29.18 -0.32 -54.63
C ARG A 452 30.43 0.31 -54.00
N ASP A 453 31.07 -0.55 -53.22
CA ASP A 453 32.22 -0.46 -52.34
C ASP A 453 33.53 -0.01 -53.04
N GLN A 454 34.27 0.91 -52.41
CA GLN A 454 35.62 1.36 -52.84
C GLN A 454 36.73 0.34 -52.51
N LEU A 455 36.40 -0.78 -51.89
CA LEU A 455 37.31 -1.90 -51.70
C LEU A 455 36.96 -2.98 -52.72
N SER A 456 37.83 -3.19 -53.72
CA SER A 456 37.63 -4.12 -54.84
C SER A 456 37.61 -5.60 -54.40
N ILE A 457 36.58 -6.01 -53.67
CA ILE A 457 36.43 -7.33 -53.02
C ILE A 457 35.53 -8.28 -53.82
N ASN A 458 35.19 -7.96 -55.08
CA ASN A 458 34.46 -8.89 -55.95
C ASN A 458 35.12 -9.00 -57.33
N THR A 459 36.22 -9.73 -57.41
CA THR A 459 36.69 -10.37 -58.65
C THR A 459 36.46 -11.88 -58.54
N VAL A 460 35.77 -12.42 -59.55
CA VAL A 460 35.24 -13.78 -59.56
C VAL A 460 36.34 -14.76 -59.93
N GLN A 461 36.75 -15.62 -59.00
CA GLN A 461 37.61 -16.77 -59.32
C GLN A 461 37.17 -18.02 -58.51
N SER A 462 36.98 -19.11 -59.26
CA SER A 462 36.42 -20.42 -58.90
C SER A 462 36.55 -20.88 -57.43
N GLY A 463 35.40 -21.11 -56.80
CA GLY A 463 35.24 -21.49 -55.40
C GLY A 463 35.24 -22.99 -55.12
N TYR A 464 36.39 -23.66 -55.22
CA TYR A 464 36.54 -25.01 -54.64
C TYR A 464 37.75 -25.22 -53.72
N ASP A 465 38.75 -24.31 -53.72
CA ASP A 465 39.96 -24.45 -52.88
C ASP A 465 40.02 -23.53 -51.65
N SER A 466 39.13 -22.54 -51.54
CA SER A 466 39.06 -21.64 -50.37
C SER A 466 38.39 -22.30 -49.16
N ARG A 467 37.38 -23.16 -49.40
CA ARG A 467 36.57 -23.80 -48.35
C ARG A 467 37.35 -24.86 -47.55
N ASN A 468 38.29 -25.57 -48.18
CA ASN A 468 39.14 -26.57 -47.51
C ASN A 468 40.31 -25.93 -46.74
N LYS A 469 40.81 -24.77 -47.18
CA LYS A 469 41.81 -23.99 -46.42
C LYS A 469 41.20 -23.33 -45.19
N LEU A 470 39.96 -22.84 -45.29
CA LEU A 470 39.23 -22.25 -44.17
C LEU A 470 38.85 -23.28 -43.09
N ARG A 471 38.45 -24.50 -43.49
CA ARG A 471 38.19 -25.60 -42.55
C ARG A 471 39.43 -26.03 -41.76
N LYS A 472 40.62 -26.03 -42.39
CA LYS A 472 41.89 -26.38 -41.74
C LYS A 472 42.38 -25.28 -40.79
N ALA A 473 42.04 -24.02 -41.07
CA ALA A 473 42.31 -22.88 -40.19
C ALA A 473 41.32 -22.81 -39.01
N LEU A 474 40.04 -23.13 -39.21
CA LEU A 474 39.03 -23.17 -38.15
C LEU A 474 39.21 -24.32 -37.16
N SER A 475 39.81 -25.44 -37.57
CA SER A 475 40.12 -26.58 -36.69
C SER A 475 41.34 -26.37 -35.77
N GLN A 476 42.09 -25.27 -35.95
CA GLN A 476 43.28 -24.95 -35.13
C GLN A 476 42.97 -23.91 -34.04
N LEU A 477 41.73 -23.44 -33.92
CA LEU A 477 41.35 -22.48 -32.89
C LEU A 477 40.97 -23.21 -31.57
N PRO A 478 41.42 -22.71 -30.41
CA PRO A 478 41.06 -23.28 -29.12
C PRO A 478 39.57 -23.09 -28.79
N GLN A 479 38.98 -24.06 -28.07
CA GLN A 479 37.55 -24.07 -27.78
C GLN A 479 37.09 -22.87 -26.92
N PRO A 480 35.89 -22.33 -27.17
CA PRO A 480 35.40 -21.12 -26.51
C PRO A 480 35.12 -21.38 -25.03
N LYS A 481 35.54 -20.44 -24.18
CA LYS A 481 35.07 -20.32 -22.79
C LYS A 481 33.89 -19.36 -22.78
N ASN A 482 32.79 -19.79 -22.14
CA ASN A 482 31.56 -19.02 -21.98
C ASN A 482 31.77 -17.90 -20.95
N ASP A 483 32.03 -16.69 -21.42
CA ASP A 483 31.87 -15.45 -20.65
C ASP A 483 30.85 -14.57 -21.39
N TYR A 484 29.71 -14.31 -20.75
CA TYR A 484 28.67 -13.42 -21.29
C TYR A 484 28.80 -12.06 -20.60
N GLU A 485 29.02 -11.00 -21.39
CA GLU A 485 28.86 -9.61 -20.95
C GLU A 485 27.49 -9.12 -21.43
N ILE A 486 26.62 -8.76 -20.49
CA ILE A 486 25.27 -8.24 -20.78
C ILE A 486 25.44 -6.82 -21.30
N VAL A 487 25.34 -6.65 -22.62
CA VAL A 487 25.19 -5.35 -23.27
C VAL A 487 23.71 -5.00 -23.29
N VAL A 488 23.35 -3.95 -22.54
CA VAL A 488 22.04 -3.30 -22.61
C VAL A 488 21.96 -2.55 -23.94
N PRO A 489 20.99 -2.85 -24.84
CA PRO A 489 20.84 -2.09 -26.08
C PRO A 489 20.42 -0.63 -25.80
N GLU A 490 21.11 0.32 -26.43
CA GLU A 490 20.65 1.70 -26.57
C GLU A 490 19.47 1.72 -27.56
N GLU A 491 18.33 2.26 -27.12
CA GLU A 491 17.12 2.41 -27.91
C GLU A 491 17.32 3.46 -29.02
N GLU A 492 17.26 3.02 -30.28
CA GLU A 492 17.01 3.89 -31.43
C GLU A 492 15.55 4.38 -31.37
N GLN A 493 15.37 5.69 -31.22
CA GLN A 493 14.07 6.34 -31.28
C GLN A 493 13.56 6.38 -32.73
N GLU A 494 12.94 5.30 -33.18
CA GLU A 494 11.99 5.36 -34.29
C GLU A 494 10.74 6.12 -33.82
N ARG A 495 10.49 7.27 -34.45
CA ARG A 495 9.24 8.03 -34.28
C ARG A 495 8.09 7.34 -35.01
N HIS A 496 7.62 6.23 -34.45
CA HIS A 496 6.29 5.71 -34.73
C HIS A 496 5.26 6.54 -33.96
N ARG A 497 4.38 7.27 -34.67
CA ARG A 497 3.14 7.78 -34.07
C ARG A 497 2.21 6.60 -33.84
N GLU A 498 2.42 5.88 -32.75
CA GLU A 498 1.42 4.94 -32.26
C GLU A 498 0.31 5.74 -31.60
N GLN A 499 -0.91 5.60 -32.13
CA GLN A 499 -2.11 5.92 -31.38
C GLN A 499 -2.01 5.06 -30.11
N HIS A 500 -1.97 5.68 -28.92
CA HIS A 500 -1.99 4.96 -27.66
C HIS A 500 -3.31 4.21 -27.53
N GLU A 501 -3.38 3.00 -28.09
CA GLU A 501 -4.35 2.01 -27.72
C GLU A 501 -3.92 1.50 -26.34
N TRP A 502 -4.75 1.77 -25.34
CA TRP A 502 -4.52 1.28 -23.98
C TRP A 502 -4.47 -0.24 -24.00
N VAL A 503 -3.28 -0.81 -23.85
CA VAL A 503 -3.13 -2.25 -23.62
C VAL A 503 -3.32 -2.48 -22.12
N GLU A 504 -4.46 -3.08 -21.76
CA GLU A 504 -4.77 -3.45 -20.38
C GLU A 504 -3.74 -4.45 -19.85
N ASP A 505 -3.30 -4.26 -18.59
CA ASP A 505 -2.39 -5.19 -17.92
C ASP A 505 -2.95 -6.62 -17.94
N ALA A 506 -2.09 -7.64 -18.03
CA ALA A 506 -2.52 -9.04 -18.08
C ALA A 506 -3.40 -9.42 -16.88
N SER A 507 -3.19 -8.79 -15.72
CA SER A 507 -4.05 -8.93 -14.53
C SER A 507 -5.46 -8.37 -14.73
N ASP A 508 -5.60 -7.29 -15.49
CA ASP A 508 -6.87 -6.61 -15.74
C ASP A 508 -7.70 -7.38 -16.77
N VAL A 509 -7.04 -7.93 -17.80
CA VAL A 509 -7.65 -8.83 -18.77
C VAL A 509 -8.16 -10.11 -18.08
N GLU A 510 -7.35 -10.72 -17.22
CA GLU A 510 -7.74 -11.92 -16.47
C GLU A 510 -8.90 -11.60 -15.50
N ALA A 511 -8.88 -10.45 -14.83
CA ALA A 511 -9.96 -9.99 -13.96
C ALA A 511 -11.26 -9.69 -14.73
N ARG A 512 -11.20 -9.16 -15.96
CA ARG A 512 -12.38 -8.98 -16.81
C ARG A 512 -12.95 -10.33 -17.26
N MET A 513 -12.11 -11.21 -17.78
CA MET A 513 -12.51 -12.57 -18.19
C MET A 513 -13.12 -13.36 -17.03
N ALA A 514 -12.57 -13.23 -15.82
CA ALA A 514 -13.13 -13.84 -14.62
C ALA A 514 -14.51 -13.25 -14.25
N ARG A 515 -14.67 -11.92 -14.37
CA ARG A 515 -15.96 -11.25 -14.15
C ARG A 515 -17.00 -11.68 -15.17
N GLU A 516 -16.65 -11.74 -16.45
CA GLU A 516 -17.56 -12.19 -17.51
C GLU A 516 -18.00 -13.64 -17.31
N LYS A 517 -17.06 -14.53 -16.98
CA LYS A 517 -17.37 -15.93 -16.62
C LYS A 517 -18.26 -16.02 -15.39
N GLU A 518 -18.07 -15.17 -14.38
CA GLU A 518 -18.92 -15.16 -13.19
C GLU A 518 -20.33 -14.65 -13.50
N VAL A 519 -20.46 -13.60 -14.32
CA VAL A 519 -21.74 -13.09 -14.80
C VAL A 519 -22.46 -14.14 -15.64
N GLU A 520 -21.75 -14.86 -16.51
CA GLU A 520 -22.31 -15.94 -17.30
C GLU A 520 -22.78 -17.11 -16.41
N LYS A 521 -21.99 -17.51 -15.42
CA LYS A 521 -22.40 -18.51 -14.42
C LYS A 521 -23.65 -18.08 -13.65
N VAL A 522 -23.71 -16.83 -13.21
CA VAL A 522 -24.88 -16.28 -12.51
C VAL A 522 -26.10 -16.28 -13.43
N ARG A 523 -25.92 -15.92 -14.71
CA ARG A 523 -26.99 -15.95 -15.71
C ARG A 523 -27.48 -17.37 -15.97
N LEU A 524 -26.59 -18.34 -16.10
CA LEU A 524 -26.94 -19.75 -16.25
C LEU A 524 -27.65 -20.29 -15.01
N LEU A 525 -27.15 -20.00 -13.81
CA LEU A 525 -27.78 -20.39 -12.55
C LEU A 525 -29.18 -19.76 -12.39
N ALA A 526 -29.37 -18.53 -12.88
CA ALA A 526 -30.68 -17.88 -12.88
C ALA A 526 -31.69 -18.56 -13.82
N LYS A 527 -31.21 -19.22 -14.90
CA LYS A 527 -32.04 -20.04 -15.79
C LYS A 527 -32.38 -21.42 -15.21
N GLU A 528 -31.58 -21.93 -14.27
CA GLU A 528 -31.85 -23.20 -13.58
C GLU A 528 -33.03 -23.10 -12.62
N SER A 529 -33.63 -24.25 -12.26
CA SER A 529 -34.78 -24.26 -11.37
C SER A 529 -34.45 -23.74 -9.96
N ARG A 530 -35.47 -23.20 -9.26
CA ARG A 530 -35.33 -22.73 -7.87
C ARG A 530 -34.82 -23.81 -6.90
N VAL A 531 -35.01 -25.10 -7.23
CA VAL A 531 -34.50 -26.23 -6.43
C VAL A 531 -32.97 -26.28 -6.53
N VAL A 532 -32.43 -26.13 -7.73
CA VAL A 532 -30.99 -26.07 -8.00
C VAL A 532 -30.38 -24.79 -7.41
N GLN A 533 -31.02 -23.63 -7.61
CA GLN A 533 -30.58 -22.35 -7.03
C GLN A 533 -30.50 -22.37 -5.50
N ARG A 534 -31.37 -23.14 -4.84
CA ARG A 534 -31.39 -23.30 -3.37
C ARG A 534 -30.56 -24.49 -2.87
N SER A 535 -29.84 -25.16 -3.77
CA SER A 535 -29.01 -26.34 -3.47
C SER A 535 -29.82 -27.47 -2.79
N LEU A 536 -31.07 -27.66 -3.21
CA LEU A 536 -31.93 -28.73 -2.72
C LEU A 536 -31.69 -30.03 -3.52
N PRO A 537 -31.98 -31.22 -2.94
CA PRO A 537 -31.78 -32.49 -3.64
C PRO A 537 -32.68 -32.60 -4.87
N LYS A 538 -32.10 -32.93 -6.02
CA LYS A 538 -32.85 -33.23 -7.25
C LYS A 538 -33.36 -34.68 -7.26
N PRO A 539 -34.51 -34.97 -7.91
CA PRO A 539 -34.99 -36.34 -8.07
C PRO A 539 -34.03 -37.15 -8.95
N SER A 540 -33.92 -38.45 -8.67
CA SER A 540 -33.08 -39.36 -9.47
C SER A 540 -33.76 -39.81 -10.77
N GLN A 541 -35.10 -39.79 -10.81
CA GLN A 541 -35.92 -40.18 -11.97
C GLN A 541 -37.16 -39.29 -12.04
N ILE A 542 -37.62 -39.02 -13.26
CA ILE A 542 -38.81 -38.22 -13.53
C ILE A 542 -40.05 -39.12 -13.48
N ASN A 543 -41.05 -38.74 -12.69
CA ASN A 543 -42.32 -39.45 -12.64
C ASN A 543 -43.33 -38.85 -13.62
N GLU A 544 -43.27 -39.28 -14.88
CA GLU A 544 -44.13 -38.78 -15.97
C GLU A 544 -45.63 -39.01 -15.73
N LEU A 545 -45.99 -39.99 -14.87
CA LEU A 545 -47.40 -40.27 -14.55
C LEU A 545 -48.07 -39.12 -13.79
N SER A 546 -47.30 -38.33 -13.02
CA SER A 546 -47.80 -37.19 -12.25
C SER A 546 -48.16 -35.97 -13.10
N PHE A 547 -47.69 -35.93 -14.36
CA PHE A 547 -47.86 -34.80 -15.26
C PHE A 547 -48.81 -35.10 -16.43
N LYS A 548 -49.57 -36.21 -16.36
CA LYS A 548 -50.55 -36.55 -17.39
C LYS A 548 -51.73 -35.56 -17.40
N PRO A 549 -52.19 -35.12 -18.59
CA PRO A 549 -53.33 -34.21 -18.69
C PRO A 549 -54.61 -34.88 -18.18
N ALA A 550 -55.47 -34.09 -17.53
CA ALA A 550 -56.74 -34.58 -17.01
C ALA A 550 -57.76 -34.74 -18.15
N PRO A 551 -58.63 -35.77 -18.11
CA PRO A 551 -59.59 -36.01 -19.20
C PRO A 551 -60.75 -34.99 -19.24
N ASN A 552 -60.98 -34.21 -18.18
CA ASN A 552 -62.06 -33.22 -18.10
C ASN A 552 -61.56 -31.84 -18.54
N ARG A 553 -62.29 -31.17 -19.45
CA ARG A 553 -61.90 -29.91 -20.10
C ARG A 553 -62.65 -28.71 -19.55
N ASN A 554 -62.32 -28.31 -18.33
CA ASN A 554 -62.58 -26.94 -17.86
C ASN A 554 -61.38 -26.04 -18.23
N ASP A 555 -61.56 -24.73 -18.36
CA ASP A 555 -60.46 -23.84 -18.73
C ASP A 555 -59.35 -23.81 -17.66
N ILE A 556 -59.75 -23.93 -16.38
CA ILE A 556 -58.81 -24.07 -15.24
C ILE A 556 -57.99 -25.35 -15.35
N THR A 557 -58.60 -26.48 -15.72
CA THR A 557 -57.89 -27.76 -15.87
C THR A 557 -56.99 -27.74 -17.10
N ARG A 558 -57.37 -27.04 -18.17
CA ARG A 558 -56.52 -26.85 -19.35
C ARG A 558 -55.28 -26.01 -19.01
N ALA A 559 -55.45 -24.94 -18.24
CA ALA A 559 -54.34 -24.11 -17.75
C ALA A 559 -53.40 -24.93 -16.83
N ASP A 560 -53.95 -25.70 -15.90
CA ASP A 560 -53.18 -26.59 -15.01
C ASP A 560 -52.38 -27.64 -15.79
N ASP A 561 -52.96 -28.20 -16.86
CA ASP A 561 -52.26 -29.17 -17.72
C ASP A 561 -51.13 -28.52 -18.53
N LEU A 562 -51.29 -27.29 -19.01
CA LEU A 562 -50.20 -26.52 -19.65
C LEU A 562 -49.05 -26.26 -18.67
N ILE A 563 -49.37 -25.88 -17.43
CA ILE A 563 -48.36 -25.67 -16.38
C ILE A 563 -47.61 -26.96 -16.07
N LYS A 564 -48.31 -28.10 -15.98
CA LYS A 564 -47.67 -29.42 -15.77
C LYS A 564 -46.70 -29.80 -16.87
N MET A 565 -47.02 -29.47 -18.12
CA MET A 565 -46.14 -29.73 -19.26
C MET A 565 -44.85 -28.90 -19.16
N GLU A 566 -44.95 -27.60 -18.86
CA GLU A 566 -43.79 -26.73 -18.64
C GLU A 566 -42.94 -27.19 -17.44
N MET A 567 -43.59 -27.59 -16.34
CA MET A 567 -42.89 -28.14 -15.18
C MET A 567 -42.11 -29.41 -15.51
N LEU A 568 -42.64 -30.26 -16.39
CA LEU A 568 -41.97 -31.48 -16.84
C LEU A 568 -40.73 -31.15 -17.67
N VAL A 569 -40.78 -30.12 -18.54
CA VAL A 569 -39.63 -29.64 -19.32
C VAL A 569 -38.51 -29.14 -18.39
N VAL A 570 -38.84 -28.32 -17.38
CA VAL A 570 -37.86 -27.85 -16.39
C VAL A 570 -37.24 -29.00 -15.60
N LEU A 571 -38.03 -30.03 -15.26
CA LEU A 571 -37.52 -31.20 -14.53
C LEU A 571 -36.59 -32.07 -15.40
N LYS A 572 -36.87 -32.18 -16.70
CA LYS A 572 -35.99 -32.84 -17.68
C LYS A 572 -34.66 -32.12 -17.82
N HIS A 573 -34.67 -30.79 -17.89
CA HIS A 573 -33.45 -29.99 -17.85
C HIS A 573 -32.60 -30.28 -16.60
N ASP A 574 -33.20 -30.32 -15.40
CA ASP A 574 -32.46 -30.51 -14.15
C ASP A 574 -31.89 -31.95 -13.96
N VAL A 575 -32.61 -32.97 -14.44
CA VAL A 575 -32.27 -34.39 -14.24
C VAL A 575 -31.43 -34.93 -15.40
N GLU A 576 -31.83 -34.64 -16.63
CA GLU A 576 -31.28 -35.21 -17.87
C GLU A 576 -30.37 -34.23 -18.62
N GLY A 577 -30.45 -32.92 -18.33
CA GLY A 577 -29.62 -31.88 -18.95
C GLY A 577 -30.09 -31.42 -20.32
N GLU A 578 -31.36 -31.70 -20.69
CA GLU A 578 -31.95 -31.21 -21.94
C GLU A 578 -32.06 -29.68 -21.93
N PRO A 579 -31.63 -28.96 -22.98
CA PRO A 579 -31.68 -27.51 -23.03
C PRO A 579 -33.14 -27.00 -23.07
N ILE A 580 -33.43 -25.95 -22.29
CA ILE A 580 -34.71 -25.24 -22.36
C ILE A 580 -34.65 -24.26 -23.54
N GLU A 581 -35.64 -24.31 -24.44
CA GLU A 581 -35.75 -23.34 -25.53
C GLU A 581 -35.98 -21.93 -24.97
N ASP A 582 -35.14 -20.97 -25.35
CA ASP A 582 -35.28 -19.58 -24.93
C ASP A 582 -36.51 -18.98 -25.64
N ILE A 583 -37.51 -18.55 -24.86
CA ILE A 583 -38.67 -17.81 -25.38
C ILE A 583 -38.19 -16.40 -25.76
N PRO A 584 -38.45 -15.92 -27.00
CA PRO A 584 -38.01 -14.60 -27.41
C PRO A 584 -38.71 -13.53 -26.56
N GLU A 585 -37.97 -12.48 -26.21
CA GLU A 585 -38.43 -11.42 -25.31
C GLU A 585 -39.69 -10.71 -25.83
N GLU A 586 -39.87 -10.65 -27.15
CA GLU A 586 -41.08 -10.13 -27.79
C GLU A 586 -42.34 -10.95 -27.46
N ASP A 587 -42.22 -12.28 -27.35
CA ASP A 587 -43.35 -13.15 -27.04
C ASP A 587 -43.73 -13.03 -25.56
N ILE A 588 -42.74 -12.82 -24.69
CA ILE A 588 -42.97 -12.54 -23.26
C ILE A 588 -43.71 -11.21 -23.09
N GLN A 589 -43.28 -10.16 -23.81
CA GLN A 589 -43.94 -8.84 -23.77
C GLN A 589 -45.36 -8.89 -24.36
N ARG A 590 -45.57 -9.64 -25.45
CA ARG A 590 -46.91 -9.84 -26.02
C ARG A 590 -47.81 -10.61 -25.04
N ALA A 591 -47.28 -11.64 -24.36
CA ALA A 591 -48.02 -12.37 -23.34
C ALA A 591 -48.38 -11.48 -22.13
N GLU A 592 -47.45 -10.62 -21.67
CA GLU A 592 -47.69 -9.65 -20.61
C GLU A 592 -48.83 -8.69 -20.98
N GLN A 593 -48.81 -8.14 -22.19
CA GLN A 593 -49.88 -7.26 -22.70
C GLN A 593 -51.24 -7.97 -22.77
N LEU A 594 -51.27 -9.23 -23.19
CA LEU A 594 -52.51 -10.03 -23.22
C LEU A 594 -53.04 -10.30 -21.81
N ILE A 595 -52.17 -10.64 -20.87
CA ILE A 595 -52.53 -10.86 -19.46
C ILE A 595 -53.06 -9.56 -18.84
N GLU A 596 -52.40 -8.43 -19.08
CA GLU A 596 -52.84 -7.12 -18.60
C GLU A 596 -54.18 -6.68 -19.21
N ALA A 597 -54.44 -7.06 -20.47
CA ALA A 597 -55.70 -6.76 -21.15
C ALA A 597 -56.88 -7.63 -20.65
N GLU A 598 -56.62 -8.88 -20.23
CA GLU A 598 -57.64 -9.79 -19.68
C GLU A 598 -57.93 -9.52 -18.18
N LEU A 599 -56.98 -8.92 -17.45
CA LEU A 599 -57.12 -8.64 -16.02
C LEU A 599 -58.09 -7.46 -15.77
N HIS A 600 -59.29 -7.73 -15.26
CA HIS A 600 -60.22 -6.69 -14.81
C HIS A 600 -59.71 -6.05 -13.51
N SER A 601 -59.90 -4.75 -13.29
CA SER A 601 -59.28 -4.02 -12.15
C SER A 601 -59.67 -4.53 -10.76
N GLU A 602 -60.70 -5.37 -10.65
CA GLU A 602 -61.16 -5.99 -9.39
C GLU A 602 -60.41 -7.30 -9.05
N GLU A 603 -59.70 -7.90 -10.01
CA GLU A 603 -58.95 -9.16 -9.82
C GLU A 603 -57.46 -8.95 -9.54
N LYS A 604 -57.00 -7.68 -9.54
CA LYS A 604 -55.65 -7.28 -9.17
C LYS A 604 -55.48 -7.34 -7.64
N CYS A 605 -55.51 -8.55 -7.09
CA CYS A 605 -55.27 -8.80 -5.67
C CYS A 605 -53.76 -8.91 -5.45
N ASP A 606 -53.12 -7.81 -5.05
CA ASP A 606 -51.74 -7.85 -4.58
C ASP A 606 -51.65 -8.87 -3.44
N LEU A 607 -50.78 -9.88 -3.58
CA LEU A 607 -50.53 -10.84 -2.51
C LEU A 607 -49.94 -10.08 -1.30
N ASN A 608 -50.81 -9.65 -0.40
CA ASN A 608 -50.42 -9.02 0.85
C ASN A 608 -49.54 -9.99 1.65
N ALA A 609 -48.64 -9.43 2.48
CA ALA A 609 -47.76 -10.23 3.34
C ALA A 609 -48.53 -11.27 4.19
N ASN A 610 -49.79 -10.96 4.55
CA ASN A 610 -50.68 -11.90 5.24
C ASN A 610 -51.08 -13.08 4.37
N MET A 611 -51.34 -12.88 3.08
CA MET A 611 -51.66 -13.94 2.13
C MET A 611 -50.46 -14.86 1.89
N TRP A 612 -49.26 -14.28 1.80
CA TRP A 612 -48.01 -15.04 1.78
C TRP A 612 -47.79 -15.86 3.05
N ASN A 613 -48.04 -15.29 4.22
CA ASN A 613 -47.94 -16.01 5.49
C ASN A 613 -48.93 -17.18 5.56
N VAL A 614 -50.15 -17.01 5.04
CA VAL A 614 -51.16 -18.09 4.97
C VAL A 614 -50.71 -19.19 4.01
N ILE A 615 -50.13 -18.84 2.86
CA ILE A 615 -49.59 -19.81 1.89
C ILE A 615 -48.41 -20.58 2.51
N GLU A 616 -47.49 -19.88 3.17
CA GLU A 616 -46.35 -20.49 3.86
C GLU A 616 -46.83 -21.43 4.97
N GLN A 617 -47.80 -20.99 5.78
CA GLN A 617 -48.41 -21.81 6.81
C GLN A 617 -49.07 -23.06 6.22
N CYS A 618 -49.89 -22.92 5.18
CA CYS A 618 -50.54 -24.04 4.50
C CYS A 618 -49.53 -25.03 3.92
N SER A 619 -48.43 -24.54 3.33
CA SER A 619 -47.36 -25.39 2.80
C SER A 619 -46.59 -26.12 3.90
N SER A 620 -46.40 -25.47 5.06
CA SER A 620 -45.69 -26.04 6.20
C SER A 620 -46.47 -27.14 6.91
N GLU A 621 -47.80 -27.13 6.77
CA GLU A 621 -48.72 -28.09 7.39
C GLU A 621 -49.04 -29.29 6.47
N LEU A 622 -48.58 -29.31 5.22
CA LEU A 622 -48.75 -30.47 4.35
C LEU A 622 -47.81 -31.60 4.76
N VAL A 623 -48.38 -32.80 4.95
CA VAL A 623 -47.62 -34.02 5.21
C VAL A 623 -48.03 -35.10 4.22
N LEU A 624 -47.04 -35.84 3.73
CA LEU A 624 -47.26 -37.00 2.87
C LEU A 624 -47.82 -38.14 3.72
N THR A 625 -49.04 -38.58 3.42
CA THR A 625 -49.63 -39.76 4.08
C THR A 625 -49.21 -41.03 3.35
N GLN A 626 -49.40 -42.19 3.99
CA GLN A 626 -48.98 -43.52 3.51
C GLN A 626 -49.49 -43.89 2.09
N GLY A 627 -50.38 -43.09 1.49
CA GLY A 627 -50.91 -43.26 0.12
C GLY A 627 -50.38 -42.28 -0.92
N SER A 628 -49.18 -41.72 -0.76
CA SER A 628 -48.55 -40.75 -1.69
C SER A 628 -49.35 -39.46 -1.95
N LYS A 629 -50.32 -39.14 -1.09
CA LYS A 629 -51.13 -37.91 -1.17
C LYS A 629 -50.72 -36.96 -0.05
N PHE A 630 -50.45 -35.71 -0.40
CA PHE A 630 -50.21 -34.65 0.58
C PHE A 630 -51.54 -34.25 1.24
N THR A 631 -51.59 -34.33 2.57
CA THR A 631 -52.78 -33.99 3.37
C THR A 631 -52.38 -32.99 4.44
N ARG A 632 -53.24 -32.01 4.75
CA ARG A 632 -52.95 -31.03 5.81
C ARG A 632 -52.94 -31.71 7.18
N LEU A 633 -51.97 -31.38 8.02
CA LEU A 633 -51.78 -31.94 9.36
C LEU A 633 -53.05 -31.85 10.21
N GLY A 634 -53.78 -30.73 10.14
CA GLY A 634 -55.03 -30.54 10.89
C GLY A 634 -56.18 -31.48 10.49
N VAL A 635 -56.12 -32.11 9.31
CA VAL A 635 -57.15 -33.03 8.79
C VAL A 635 -56.86 -34.49 9.20
N LEU A 636 -55.61 -34.79 9.59
CA LEU A 636 -55.20 -36.12 10.03
C LEU A 636 -55.75 -36.47 11.42
N SER A 637 -55.89 -37.77 11.72
CA SER A 637 -56.24 -38.21 13.07
C SER A 637 -55.12 -37.84 14.05
N LYS A 638 -55.42 -37.64 15.35
CA LYS A 638 -54.40 -37.28 16.36
C LYS A 638 -53.21 -38.24 16.38
N LYS A 639 -53.44 -39.53 16.11
CA LYS A 639 -52.37 -40.54 16.04
C LYS A 639 -51.45 -40.29 14.83
N ASP A 640 -52.05 -40.08 13.67
CA ASP A 640 -51.30 -39.87 12.43
C ASP A 640 -50.61 -38.50 12.41
N GLN A 641 -51.18 -37.49 13.08
CA GLN A 641 -50.53 -36.20 13.31
C GLN A 641 -49.23 -36.34 14.11
N VAL A 642 -49.25 -37.16 15.18
CA VAL A 642 -48.06 -37.40 16.02
C VAL A 642 -47.00 -38.15 15.24
N GLU A 643 -47.39 -39.15 14.46
CA GLU A 643 -46.48 -39.92 13.61
C GLU A 643 -45.84 -39.06 12.51
N ALA A 644 -46.65 -38.24 11.83
CA ALA A 644 -46.22 -37.24 10.85
C ALA A 644 -45.22 -36.21 11.43
N LEU A 645 -45.52 -35.66 12.61
CA LEU A 645 -44.65 -34.70 13.28
C LEU A 645 -43.34 -35.36 13.76
N SER A 646 -43.42 -36.60 14.24
CA SER A 646 -42.26 -37.40 14.64
C SER A 646 -41.33 -37.67 13.45
N ALA A 647 -41.88 -38.09 12.31
CA ALA A 647 -41.12 -38.31 11.08
C ALA A 647 -40.47 -37.01 10.57
N LYS A 648 -41.21 -35.89 10.58
CA LYS A 648 -40.69 -34.56 10.21
C LYS A 648 -39.56 -34.09 11.16
N PHE A 649 -39.69 -34.38 12.45
CA PHE A 649 -38.67 -34.07 13.46
C PHE A 649 -37.38 -34.87 13.20
N GLN A 650 -37.49 -36.17 12.91
CA GLN A 650 -36.33 -37.02 12.60
C GLN A 650 -35.59 -36.54 11.33
N VAL A 651 -36.31 -36.16 10.27
CA VAL A 651 -35.71 -35.62 9.04
C VAL A 651 -34.99 -34.28 9.28
N LYS A 652 -35.57 -33.38 10.10
CA LYS A 652 -34.91 -32.13 10.49
C LYS A 652 -33.67 -32.37 11.35
N HIS A 653 -33.70 -33.34 12.25
CA HIS A 653 -32.56 -33.70 13.09
C HIS A 653 -31.42 -34.30 12.25
N TYR A 654 -31.76 -35.13 11.26
CA TYR A 654 -30.80 -35.67 10.30
C TYR A 654 -30.20 -34.58 9.41
N ARG A 655 -31.02 -33.64 8.88
CA ARG A 655 -30.52 -32.47 8.13
C ARG A 655 -29.65 -31.53 8.97
N SER A 656 -30.00 -31.31 10.23
CA SER A 656 -29.18 -30.51 11.16
C SER A 656 -27.86 -31.20 11.49
N SER A 657 -27.82 -32.54 11.49
CA SER A 657 -26.60 -33.32 11.69
C SER A 657 -25.70 -33.33 10.45
N VAL A 658 -26.27 -33.23 9.25
CA VAL A 658 -25.53 -33.29 7.97
C VAL A 658 -25.07 -31.90 7.50
N ASN A 659 -25.81 -30.83 7.83
CA ASN A 659 -25.50 -29.44 7.41
C ASN A 659 -24.69 -28.63 8.45
N HIS A 660 -24.10 -29.28 9.46
CA HIS A 660 -23.16 -28.65 10.38
C HIS A 660 -21.79 -29.33 10.35
N PRO A 661 -20.93 -29.02 9.36
CA PRO A 661 -19.50 -28.99 9.62
C PRO A 661 -19.23 -27.81 10.56
N SER A 662 -18.56 -28.11 11.66
CA SER A 662 -18.11 -27.18 12.69
C SER A 662 -17.50 -25.88 12.12
N ASN A 663 -18.25 -24.78 12.18
CA ASN A 663 -17.70 -23.43 12.03
C ASN A 663 -18.35 -22.49 13.06
N ALA A 664 -17.99 -22.72 14.33
CA ALA A 664 -18.29 -21.80 15.42
C ALA A 664 -17.26 -20.66 15.44
N SER A 665 -17.41 -19.69 14.54
CA SER A 665 -16.83 -18.36 14.71
C SER A 665 -17.86 -17.46 15.40
N PHE A 666 -17.74 -17.36 16.72
CA PHE A 666 -18.46 -16.39 17.54
C PHE A 666 -18.14 -14.95 17.08
N ASN A 667 -19.11 -14.30 16.44
CA ASN A 667 -19.17 -12.85 16.34
C ASN A 667 -20.53 -12.40 16.89
N HIS A 668 -20.53 -11.94 18.14
CA HIS A 668 -21.65 -11.20 18.73
C HIS A 668 -21.53 -9.72 18.34
N PRO A 669 -22.57 -9.10 17.76
CA PRO A 669 -22.84 -7.68 17.95
C PRO A 669 -23.83 -7.52 19.11
N ASN A 670 -23.36 -6.90 20.19
CA ASN A 670 -24.18 -6.41 21.29
C ASN A 670 -25.18 -5.37 20.77
N ARG A 671 -26.48 -5.70 20.74
CA ARG A 671 -27.55 -4.71 20.65
C ARG A 671 -28.24 -4.61 22.01
N SER A 672 -28.02 -3.45 22.62
CA SER A 672 -28.73 -2.91 23.78
C SER A 672 -30.23 -3.19 23.75
N ARG A 673 -30.76 -3.82 24.82
CA ARG A 673 -32.11 -3.55 25.34
C ARG A 673 -32.06 -3.53 26.87
N ARG A 674 -32.16 -2.31 27.40
CA ARG A 674 -32.65 -2.03 28.75
C ARG A 674 -34.11 -2.49 28.83
N PHE A 675 -34.49 -3.18 29.90
CA PHE A 675 -35.82 -3.08 30.50
C PHE A 675 -35.66 -3.11 32.04
N PRO A 676 -36.55 -2.44 32.78
CA PRO A 676 -36.29 -1.98 34.14
C PRO A 676 -36.70 -3.02 35.18
N LYS A 677 -35.86 -3.17 36.21
CA LYS A 677 -36.17 -2.96 37.63
C LYS A 677 -34.88 -3.06 38.43
#